data_AF-A0A316ANY6-F1
#
_entry.id   AF-A0A316ANY6-F1
#
_cell.length_a   1.000
_cell.length_b   1.000
_cell.length_c   1.000
_cell.angle_alpha   90.00
_cell.angle_beta   90.00
_cell.angle_gamma   90.00
#
_symmetry.space_group_name_H-M   'P 1'
#
loop_
_entity.id
_entity.type
_entity.pdbx_description
1 polymer ?
#
loop_
_entity_poly.entity_id
_entity_poly.type
_entity_poly.pdbx_seq_one_letter_code
_entity_poly.pdbx_strand_id
1 'polypeptide(L)'
;MTSPSAAPGRPQAADPDSAPDARGTGSRGTGSRGSGSRGTGISAAVWELDLLTGELTWSEGMHRIAGSDPASTRPSMQWWTSLVVPADRARVRAWLLVVREARRGGEEQFDLVGADGVHRRVHAWTEVELDASGEARRLYGSAVDITAAAPIGQRDPLTDLATRPAVLAYLEGDAREGERQRRRGGAVLALVDLDRFSVLDDALGRATSDRVLVACADRLRAAAPRDAVVARLDGDVFAVAVGACTPPGHGPTTPPAAADLAADLAAALRRPVLVDGAAEPLTLTASIGLITTDGDEVGADDVVRRAGLALRRAKREGRDRAVHYTPALEHAAARRVRTEAMLRSALDAGRLQVLYQPVVAMASGEVVGVEALARVIDPEQGPISPALFVDVAEETGLVTRLDEWVLGRASSMAQRWRPPALEAPAPSAAALVARAAMPAVSSIALPDTEALPVNGPRHQLPTVAVNMSSRTLCRPDLALLVRGALQSSGSDPSRLLVEITEHSLLDQGEDARRALDGLTDLGVGVGIDDFGTGWSALSYLAALDLAFMKVDRAFVSRLGTDTSARAVVQAVIDLAHAHRLTVIAEGIETEQQARMLVEMGCDHGQGYWFGRPTPEPDLDAAITSWYERARSVGFGAWSGEGPAATVAEASVEVTTAAAATSAPAQVPVPDRQLRRAASLSVPAPSVGPDSSTAAAGAAAPGSLRQRALSLRP
;
A
#
# COMPACT_ATOMS: atom_id res chain seq x y z
N MET A 1 16.96 33.90 48.17
CA MET A 1 18.17 33.87 49.02
C MET A 1 19.09 32.80 48.43
N THR A 2 19.89 33.17 47.42
CA THR A 2 21.33 33.53 47.51
C THR A 2 22.23 32.33 47.77
N SER A 3 22.96 31.94 46.72
CA SER A 3 24.09 30.98 46.57
C SER A 3 25.31 31.31 47.47
N PRO A 4 26.56 30.81 47.28
CA PRO A 4 27.14 29.62 46.58
C PRO A 4 28.30 28.94 47.40
N SER A 5 29.02 27.94 46.84
CA SER A 5 30.47 27.66 47.08
C SER A 5 30.96 26.51 46.17
N ALA A 6 31.65 26.77 45.04
CA ALA A 6 33.10 26.92 44.86
C ALA A 6 33.91 25.59 44.75
N ALA A 7 34.56 25.40 43.59
CA ALA A 7 35.56 24.38 43.22
C ALA A 7 36.95 24.70 43.85
N PRO A 8 38.06 23.93 43.67
CA PRO A 8 38.75 23.74 42.36
C PRO A 8 39.59 22.44 42.18
N GLY A 9 40.18 22.24 40.98
CA GLY A 9 41.47 21.53 40.83
C GLY A 9 41.65 20.58 39.63
N ARG A 10 42.20 21.11 38.52
CA ARG A 10 42.90 20.37 37.43
C ARG A 10 44.39 20.76 37.45
N PRO A 11 45.30 19.91 36.94
CA PRO A 11 46.00 20.19 35.65
C PRO A 11 46.14 18.89 34.81
N GLN A 12 46.04 18.79 33.48
CA GLN A 12 46.57 19.45 32.26
C GLN A 12 47.98 18.98 31.80
N ALA A 13 48.07 18.69 30.47
CA ALA A 13 49.22 18.46 29.56
C ALA A 13 49.69 17.00 29.35
N ALA A 14 50.01 16.48 28.15
CA ALA A 14 49.99 16.97 26.76
C ALA A 14 50.16 15.79 25.75
N ASP A 15 49.60 15.96 24.55
CA ASP A 15 49.82 15.23 23.26
C ASP A 15 51.16 15.70 22.58
N PRO A 16 51.56 15.31 21.34
CA PRO A 16 51.40 14.09 20.50
C PRO A 16 52.76 13.66 19.84
N ASP A 17 52.76 12.68 18.91
CA ASP A 17 53.25 12.81 17.50
C ASP A 17 53.85 11.51 16.85
N SER A 18 53.42 11.29 15.60
CA SER A 18 54.14 10.68 14.44
C SER A 18 54.42 9.16 14.27
N ALA A 19 53.93 8.66 13.12
CA ALA A 19 54.11 7.37 12.40
C ALA A 19 55.55 7.13 11.85
N PRO A 20 55.94 6.14 10.97
CA PRO A 20 55.16 5.21 10.11
C PRO A 20 55.71 3.77 9.85
N ASP A 21 54.93 2.99 9.07
CA ASP A 21 55.21 1.88 8.13
C ASP A 21 56.26 0.77 8.40
N ALA A 22 55.81 -0.50 8.32
CA ALA A 22 56.54 -1.57 7.61
C ALA A 22 55.65 -2.80 7.30
N ARG A 23 55.68 -3.20 6.02
CA ARG A 23 55.20 -4.48 5.47
C ARG A 23 55.97 -5.66 6.08
N GLY A 24 55.30 -6.80 6.32
CA GLY A 24 55.98 -8.02 6.73
C GLY A 24 55.05 -9.23 6.82
N THR A 25 55.08 -10.04 5.76
CA THR A 25 54.53 -11.39 5.66
C THR A 25 54.91 -12.30 6.84
N GLY A 26 53.94 -13.01 7.43
CA GLY A 26 54.17 -13.90 8.57
C GLY A 26 53.19 -15.08 8.62
N SER A 27 53.61 -16.17 7.98
CA SER A 27 53.24 -17.58 8.14
C SER A 27 52.32 -17.97 9.32
N ARG A 28 51.24 -18.68 8.99
CA ARG A 28 50.40 -19.46 9.91
C ARG A 28 51.22 -20.59 10.53
N GLY A 29 51.50 -20.50 11.82
CA GLY A 29 51.97 -21.61 12.65
C GLY A 29 50.79 -22.30 13.33
N THR A 30 50.54 -23.55 12.95
CA THR A 30 49.59 -24.48 13.58
C THR A 30 50.12 -24.95 14.93
N GLY A 31 49.55 -24.43 16.02
CA GLY A 31 49.79 -24.89 17.38
C GLY A 31 48.74 -25.90 17.81
N SER A 32 49.06 -27.18 17.69
CA SER A 32 48.39 -28.29 18.37
C SER A 32 48.65 -28.21 19.88
N ARG A 33 47.59 -28.17 20.69
CA ARG A 33 47.58 -28.71 22.06
C ARG A 33 46.14 -28.99 22.51
N GLY A 34 45.88 -30.27 22.76
CA GLY A 34 44.58 -30.78 23.21
C GLY A 34 44.27 -30.45 24.67
N SER A 35 42.98 -30.41 24.96
CA SER A 35 42.41 -30.55 26.30
C SER A 35 41.10 -31.30 26.13
N GLY A 36 41.03 -32.49 26.74
CA GLY A 36 39.92 -33.42 26.60
C GLY A 36 38.61 -32.90 27.16
N SER A 37 37.52 -33.24 26.48
CA SER A 37 36.22 -33.41 27.10
C SER A 37 35.71 -34.80 26.72
N ARG A 38 35.31 -35.58 27.73
CA ARG A 38 34.58 -36.83 27.57
C ARG A 38 33.16 -36.47 27.14
N GLY A 39 32.95 -36.34 25.82
CA GLY A 39 31.64 -36.24 25.18
C GLY A 39 31.29 -37.56 24.50
N THR A 40 30.03 -37.98 24.65
CA THR A 40 29.39 -39.13 23.98
C THR A 40 29.88 -39.33 22.54
N GLY A 41 30.53 -40.47 22.27
CA GLY A 41 31.30 -40.71 21.05
C GLY A 41 30.45 -40.78 19.78
N ILE A 42 30.35 -39.67 19.06
CA ILE A 42 30.17 -39.70 17.61
C ILE A 42 31.56 -40.01 17.04
N SER A 43 31.84 -41.29 16.77
CA SER A 43 33.06 -41.70 16.06
C SER A 43 33.11 -40.94 14.72
N ALA A 44 34.09 -40.04 14.57
CA ALA A 44 34.26 -39.20 13.39
C ALA A 44 34.39 -40.10 12.15
N ALA A 45 33.63 -39.81 11.08
CA ALA A 45 33.70 -40.59 9.85
C ALA A 45 34.89 -40.11 9.02
N VAL A 46 36.02 -40.76 9.21
CA VAL A 46 37.30 -40.51 8.53
C VAL A 46 37.64 -41.67 7.59
N TRP A 47 38.31 -41.37 6.49
CA TRP A 47 38.87 -42.32 5.55
C TRP A 47 40.26 -41.90 5.07
N GLU A 48 41.07 -42.87 4.66
CA GLU A 48 42.42 -42.65 4.15
C GLU A 48 42.72 -43.63 3.01
N LEU A 49 43.26 -43.13 1.91
CA LEU A 49 43.69 -43.87 0.73
C LEU A 49 45.19 -43.65 0.50
N ASP A 50 45.97 -44.71 0.63
CA ASP A 50 47.37 -44.70 0.22
C ASP A 50 47.47 -44.87 -1.30
N LEU A 51 48.09 -43.90 -1.99
CA LEU A 51 48.15 -43.90 -3.46
C LEU A 51 49.22 -44.83 -4.02
N LEU A 52 50.17 -45.29 -3.20
CA LEU A 52 51.21 -46.24 -3.61
C LEU A 52 50.71 -47.68 -3.48
N THR A 53 50.06 -48.01 -2.37
CA THR A 53 49.56 -49.37 -2.13
C THR A 53 48.14 -49.59 -2.64
N GLY A 54 47.37 -48.50 -2.86
CA GLY A 54 45.95 -48.55 -3.18
C GLY A 54 45.06 -48.95 -1.99
N GLU A 55 45.62 -49.00 -0.79
CA GLU A 55 44.92 -49.41 0.42
C GLU A 55 43.99 -48.30 0.91
N LEU A 56 42.69 -48.59 0.97
CA LEU A 56 41.66 -47.71 1.51
C LEU A 56 41.32 -48.19 2.93
N THR A 57 41.45 -47.30 3.91
CA THR A 57 41.12 -47.55 5.31
C THR A 57 39.99 -46.63 5.74
N TRP A 58 39.03 -47.18 6.48
CA TRP A 58 37.83 -46.49 6.94
C TRP A 58 37.72 -46.57 8.46
N SER A 59 37.28 -45.47 9.07
CA SER A 59 36.80 -45.46 10.44
C SER A 59 35.43 -46.14 10.58
N GLU A 60 35.05 -46.48 11.81
CA GLU A 60 33.71 -46.95 12.14
C GLU A 60 32.61 -45.94 11.73
N GLY A 61 32.90 -44.63 11.83
CA GLY A 61 32.00 -43.59 11.33
C GLY A 61 31.73 -43.72 9.83
N MET A 62 32.74 -44.06 9.03
CA MET A 62 32.60 -44.20 7.59
C MET A 62 31.81 -45.47 7.21
N HIS A 63 32.01 -46.56 7.95
CA HIS A 63 31.19 -47.77 7.80
C HIS A 63 29.71 -47.52 8.11
N ARG A 64 29.40 -46.67 9.11
CA ARG A 64 28.01 -46.24 9.40
C ARG A 64 27.40 -45.43 8.26
N ILE A 65 28.13 -44.47 7.68
CA ILE A 65 27.65 -43.69 6.52
C ILE A 65 27.40 -44.61 5.32
N ALA A 66 28.29 -45.57 5.06
CA ALA A 66 28.15 -46.54 3.99
C ALA A 66 27.09 -47.62 4.25
N GLY A 67 26.52 -47.70 5.46
CA GLY A 67 25.57 -48.75 5.85
C GLY A 67 26.17 -50.15 5.84
N SER A 68 27.45 -50.29 6.23
CA SER A 68 28.21 -51.55 6.14
C SER A 68 28.80 -51.97 7.49
N ASP A 69 29.03 -53.27 7.65
CA ASP A 69 29.65 -53.83 8.86
C ASP A 69 31.19 -53.88 8.73
N PRO A 70 31.94 -53.23 9.65
CA PRO A 70 33.41 -53.22 9.64
C PRO A 70 34.04 -54.62 9.73
N ALA A 71 33.36 -55.60 10.34
CA ALA A 71 33.90 -56.95 10.52
C ALA A 71 33.86 -57.79 9.24
N SER A 72 32.94 -57.47 8.32
CA SER A 72 32.66 -58.26 7.12
C SER A 72 32.98 -57.54 5.81
N THR A 73 33.30 -56.24 5.86
CA THR A 73 33.48 -55.41 4.67
C THR A 73 34.89 -54.85 4.57
N ARG A 74 35.60 -55.18 3.48
CA ARG A 74 36.86 -54.49 3.13
C ARG A 74 36.56 -53.36 2.13
N PRO A 75 36.74 -52.09 2.51
CA PRO A 75 36.41 -50.98 1.63
C PRO A 75 37.39 -50.92 0.45
N SER A 76 36.87 -50.58 -0.72
CA SER A 76 37.67 -50.26 -1.91
C SER A 76 37.07 -49.04 -2.61
N MET A 77 37.89 -48.28 -3.35
CA MET A 77 37.40 -47.12 -4.09
C MET A 77 36.33 -47.48 -5.12
N GLN A 78 36.43 -48.66 -5.74
CA GLN A 78 35.42 -49.15 -6.68
C GLN A 78 34.08 -49.42 -5.98
N TRP A 79 34.12 -50.08 -4.82
CA TRP A 79 32.92 -50.38 -4.05
C TRP A 79 32.29 -49.12 -3.46
N TRP A 80 33.08 -48.23 -2.88
CA TRP A 80 32.62 -46.90 -2.44
C TRP A 80 31.89 -46.13 -3.54
N THR A 81 32.49 -46.06 -4.73
CA THR A 81 31.90 -45.35 -5.86
C THR A 81 30.60 -46.01 -6.35
N SER A 82 30.40 -47.31 -6.08
CA SER A 82 29.16 -47.99 -6.41
C SER A 82 27.98 -47.58 -5.52
N LEU A 83 28.27 -47.17 -4.27
CA LEU A 83 27.26 -46.67 -3.34
C LEU A 83 26.78 -45.27 -3.72
N VAL A 84 27.62 -44.44 -4.34
CA VAL A 84 27.22 -43.12 -4.88
C VAL A 84 26.13 -43.30 -5.95
N VAL A 85 25.08 -42.47 -5.90
CA VAL A 85 23.97 -42.56 -6.86
C VAL A 85 24.47 -42.37 -8.30
N PRO A 86 23.86 -43.02 -9.32
CA PRO A 86 24.36 -42.98 -10.69
C PRO A 86 24.59 -41.57 -11.27
N ALA A 87 23.74 -40.61 -10.90
CA ALA A 87 23.84 -39.22 -11.35
C ALA A 87 25.11 -38.49 -10.84
N ASP A 88 25.61 -38.86 -9.66
CA ASP A 88 26.71 -38.16 -8.99
C ASP A 88 28.07 -38.85 -9.19
N ARG A 89 28.11 -40.11 -9.63
CA ARG A 89 29.35 -40.91 -9.76
C ARG A 89 30.42 -40.24 -10.61
N ALA A 90 30.04 -39.64 -11.74
CA ALA A 90 30.98 -38.98 -12.64
C ALA A 90 31.57 -37.72 -11.98
N ARG A 91 30.74 -36.94 -11.29
CA ARG A 91 31.14 -35.72 -10.57
C ARG A 91 32.11 -36.05 -9.43
N VAL A 92 31.76 -37.01 -8.57
CA VAL A 92 32.60 -37.42 -7.42
C VAL A 92 33.95 -37.97 -7.88
N ARG A 93 33.97 -38.78 -8.96
CA ARG A 93 35.24 -39.28 -9.54
C ARG A 93 36.10 -38.15 -10.08
N ALA A 94 35.50 -37.20 -10.80
CA ALA A 94 36.22 -36.04 -11.33
C ALA A 94 36.79 -35.17 -10.21
N TRP A 95 36.00 -34.93 -9.15
CA TRP A 95 36.44 -34.17 -7.98
C TRP A 95 37.65 -34.80 -7.29
N LEU A 96 37.64 -36.11 -6.99
CA LEU A 96 38.78 -36.79 -6.38
C LEU A 96 40.03 -36.77 -7.27
N LEU A 97 39.84 -36.84 -8.59
CA LEU A 97 40.94 -36.72 -9.56
C LEU A 97 41.52 -35.30 -9.56
N VAL A 98 40.68 -34.27 -9.51
CA VAL A 98 41.10 -32.87 -9.39
C VAL A 98 41.84 -32.62 -8.08
N VAL A 99 41.35 -33.11 -6.94
CA VAL A 99 42.04 -32.97 -5.64
C VAL A 99 43.45 -33.56 -5.70
N ARG A 100 43.59 -34.72 -6.34
CA ARG A 100 44.88 -35.39 -6.56
C ARG A 100 45.81 -34.60 -7.49
N GLU A 101 45.31 -34.18 -8.66
CA GLU A 101 46.11 -33.50 -9.69
C GLU A 101 46.47 -32.07 -9.29
N ALA A 102 45.53 -31.33 -8.71
CA ALA A 102 45.74 -29.97 -8.22
C ALA A 102 46.59 -29.90 -6.95
N ARG A 103 46.88 -31.06 -6.32
CA ARG A 103 47.69 -31.18 -5.10
C ARG A 103 47.17 -30.28 -3.98
N ARG A 104 45.84 -30.15 -3.90
CA ARG A 104 45.14 -29.29 -2.95
C ARG A 104 43.83 -29.93 -2.52
N GLY A 105 43.53 -29.85 -1.23
CA GLY A 105 42.27 -30.35 -0.69
C GLY A 105 41.04 -29.65 -1.26
N GLY A 106 39.89 -30.31 -1.12
CA GLY A 106 38.61 -29.83 -1.59
C GLY A 106 37.46 -30.46 -0.82
N GLU A 107 36.25 -29.94 -1.04
CA GLU A 107 35.01 -30.46 -0.47
C GLU A 107 33.98 -30.70 -1.58
N GLU A 108 33.07 -31.66 -1.37
CA GLU A 108 32.02 -32.01 -2.33
C GLU A 108 30.81 -32.62 -1.63
N GLN A 109 29.62 -32.39 -2.20
CA GLN A 109 28.37 -32.97 -1.74
C GLN A 109 27.78 -33.92 -2.78
N PHE A 110 27.36 -35.09 -2.31
CA PHE A 110 26.78 -36.11 -3.19
C PHE A 110 25.82 -37.03 -2.44
N ASP A 111 24.93 -37.64 -3.20
CA ASP A 111 23.99 -38.62 -2.68
C ASP A 111 24.57 -40.05 -2.82
N LEU A 112 24.32 -40.89 -1.82
CA LEU A 112 24.65 -42.31 -1.84
C LEU A 112 23.48 -43.17 -1.36
N VAL A 113 23.42 -44.40 -1.85
CA VAL A 113 22.58 -45.46 -1.32
C VAL A 113 23.49 -46.42 -0.59
N GLY A 114 23.37 -46.49 0.73
CA GLY A 114 24.17 -47.37 1.56
C GLY A 114 23.96 -48.84 1.22
N ALA A 115 24.85 -49.72 1.69
CA ALA A 115 24.69 -51.16 1.54
C ALA A 115 23.45 -51.71 2.29
N ASP A 116 22.94 -50.94 3.24
CA ASP A 116 21.67 -51.12 3.95
C ASP A 116 20.44 -50.64 3.15
N GLY A 117 20.63 -50.08 1.95
CA GLY A 117 19.58 -49.55 1.07
C GLY A 117 19.06 -48.17 1.46
N VAL A 118 19.63 -47.53 2.49
CA VAL A 118 19.19 -46.21 2.95
C VAL A 118 19.86 -45.12 2.11
N HIS A 119 19.05 -44.19 1.60
CA HIS A 119 19.53 -43.04 0.87
C HIS A 119 20.08 -41.99 1.83
N ARG A 120 21.32 -41.54 1.60
CA ARG A 120 22.00 -40.54 2.42
C ARG A 120 22.63 -39.45 1.56
N ARG A 121 22.50 -38.19 2.00
CA ARG A 121 23.26 -37.08 1.45
C ARG A 121 24.52 -36.89 2.28
N VAL A 122 25.68 -36.83 1.64
CA VAL A 122 26.97 -36.75 2.32
C VAL A 122 27.71 -35.50 1.90
N HIS A 123 28.29 -34.80 2.89
CA HIS A 123 29.29 -33.77 2.67
C HIS A 123 30.66 -34.33 3.03
N ALA A 124 31.59 -34.34 2.07
CA ALA A 124 32.92 -34.90 2.26
C ALA A 124 34.01 -33.85 2.03
N TRP A 125 35.02 -33.87 2.90
CA TRP A 125 36.26 -33.12 2.77
C TRP A 125 37.39 -34.08 2.46
N THR A 126 38.26 -33.72 1.53
CA THR A 126 39.45 -34.49 1.17
C THR A 126 40.67 -33.58 1.19
N GLU A 127 41.73 -34.01 1.85
CA GLU A 127 43.06 -33.42 1.82
C GLU A 127 44.05 -34.37 1.14
N VAL A 128 45.17 -33.82 0.69
CA VAL A 128 46.25 -34.56 0.03
C VAL A 128 47.56 -34.37 0.78
N GLU A 129 48.21 -35.48 1.10
CA GLU A 129 49.56 -35.49 1.65
C GLU A 129 50.55 -35.64 0.50
N LEU A 130 51.55 -34.75 0.45
CA LEU A 130 52.62 -34.78 -0.55
C LEU A 130 53.87 -35.44 0.04
N ASP A 131 54.61 -36.19 -0.78
CA ASP A 131 55.93 -36.70 -0.40
C ASP A 131 57.03 -35.63 -0.51
N ALA A 132 58.27 -36.00 -0.17
CA ALA A 132 59.43 -35.10 -0.23
C ALA A 132 59.78 -34.62 -1.66
N SER A 133 59.25 -35.26 -2.71
CA SER A 133 59.39 -34.85 -4.11
C SER A 133 58.24 -33.95 -4.60
N GLY A 134 57.24 -33.71 -3.75
CA GLY A 134 56.05 -32.92 -4.07
C GLY A 134 54.96 -33.69 -4.81
N GLU A 135 55.05 -35.02 -4.88
CA GLU A 135 54.04 -35.89 -5.48
C GLU A 135 52.98 -36.32 -4.46
N ALA A 136 51.75 -36.52 -4.91
CA ALA A 136 50.65 -36.95 -4.05
C ALA A 136 50.86 -38.38 -3.55
N ARG A 137 51.07 -38.54 -2.24
CA ARG A 137 51.33 -39.83 -1.57
C ARG A 137 50.06 -40.46 -1.01
N ARG A 138 49.15 -39.64 -0.48
CA ARG A 138 47.98 -40.09 0.27
C ARG A 138 46.84 -39.10 0.14
N LEU A 139 45.62 -39.62 0.06
CA LEU A 139 44.39 -38.84 0.23
C LEU A 139 43.75 -39.24 1.55
N TYR A 140 43.30 -38.27 2.33
CA TYR A 140 42.56 -38.54 3.55
C TYR A 140 41.46 -37.51 3.72
N GLY A 141 40.41 -37.88 4.44
CA GLY A 141 39.23 -37.04 4.48
C GLY A 141 38.25 -37.41 5.56
N SER A 142 37.28 -36.54 5.76
CA SER A 142 36.14 -36.79 6.63
C SER A 142 34.85 -36.64 5.85
N ALA A 143 33.82 -37.38 6.27
CA ALA A 143 32.49 -37.30 5.71
C ALA A 143 31.46 -37.08 6.83
N VAL A 144 30.38 -36.37 6.52
CA VAL A 144 29.25 -36.21 7.43
C VAL A 144 27.97 -36.53 6.68
N ASP A 145 27.10 -37.30 7.32
CA ASP A 145 25.73 -37.51 6.87
C ASP A 145 24.93 -36.22 7.12
N ILE A 146 24.57 -35.55 6.03
CA ILE A 146 23.76 -34.33 6.02
C ILE A 146 22.33 -34.60 5.57
N THR A 147 21.87 -35.86 5.57
CA THR A 147 20.51 -36.23 5.13
C THR A 147 19.42 -35.51 5.91
N ALA A 148 19.66 -35.24 7.20
CA ALA A 148 18.75 -34.49 8.08
C ALA A 148 19.03 -32.98 8.12
N ALA A 149 20.12 -32.50 7.50
CA ALA A 149 20.46 -31.09 7.44
C ALA A 149 19.98 -30.50 6.11
N ALA A 150 19.26 -29.37 6.17
CA ALA A 150 19.01 -28.59 4.96
C ALA A 150 20.38 -28.24 4.32
N PRO A 151 20.54 -28.33 2.99
CA PRO A 151 21.80 -28.01 2.31
C PRO A 151 22.37 -26.68 2.78
N ILE A 152 23.70 -26.58 2.90
CA ILE A 152 24.40 -25.31 3.18
C ILE A 152 23.94 -24.27 2.13
N GLY A 153 23.43 -23.12 2.59
CA GLY A 153 22.81 -22.10 1.73
C GLY A 153 21.28 -22.16 1.63
N GLN A 154 20.62 -23.16 2.24
CA GLN A 154 19.15 -23.21 2.34
C GLN A 154 18.59 -22.68 3.66
N ARG A 155 19.44 -22.20 4.58
CA ARG A 155 19.04 -21.54 5.82
C ARG A 155 19.56 -20.10 5.88
N ASP A 156 18.72 -19.20 6.37
CA ASP A 156 19.08 -17.80 6.61
C ASP A 156 20.06 -17.70 7.79
N PRO A 157 21.24 -17.07 7.62
CA PRO A 157 22.27 -17.04 8.65
C PRO A 157 21.88 -16.21 9.88
N LEU A 158 20.92 -15.29 9.76
CA LEU A 158 20.45 -14.47 10.87
C LEU A 158 19.36 -15.19 11.67
N THR A 159 18.34 -15.72 11.00
CA THR A 159 17.14 -16.24 11.68
C THR A 159 17.08 -17.76 11.80
N ASP A 160 18.03 -18.48 11.19
CA ASP A 160 18.01 -19.95 11.07
C ASP A 160 16.68 -20.50 10.51
N LEU A 161 16.01 -19.69 9.68
CA LEU A 161 14.81 -20.12 8.95
C LEU A 161 15.22 -20.70 7.61
N ALA A 162 14.31 -21.44 6.97
CA ALA A 162 14.52 -21.86 5.60
C ALA A 162 14.63 -20.63 4.66
N THR A 163 15.15 -20.83 3.46
CA THR A 163 15.25 -19.77 2.43
C THR A 163 14.30 -20.07 1.28
N ARG A 164 14.20 -19.14 0.32
CA ARG A 164 13.32 -19.28 -0.86
C ARG A 164 13.43 -20.64 -1.57
N PRO A 165 14.61 -21.20 -1.86
CA PRO A 165 14.72 -22.52 -2.49
C PRO A 165 13.98 -23.65 -1.75
N ALA A 166 13.97 -23.63 -0.41
CA ALA A 166 13.28 -24.64 0.39
C ALA A 166 11.75 -24.51 0.28
N VAL A 167 11.23 -23.28 0.20
CA VAL A 167 9.80 -23.04 -0.04
C VAL A 167 9.40 -23.54 -1.42
N LEU A 168 10.19 -23.25 -2.46
CA LEU A 168 9.91 -23.71 -3.82
C LEU A 168 9.90 -25.24 -3.89
N ALA A 169 10.92 -25.90 -3.33
CA ALA A 169 11.00 -27.36 -3.28
C ALA A 169 9.82 -27.99 -2.53
N TYR A 170 9.35 -27.36 -1.44
CA TYR A 170 8.18 -27.80 -0.70
C TYR A 170 6.90 -27.74 -1.55
N LEU A 171 6.65 -26.59 -2.21
CA LEU A 171 5.48 -26.40 -3.07
C LEU A 171 5.49 -27.35 -4.28
N GLU A 172 6.66 -27.57 -4.90
CA GLU A 172 6.81 -28.56 -5.97
C GLU A 172 6.53 -29.99 -5.49
N GLY A 173 7.00 -30.34 -4.29
CA GLY A 173 6.75 -31.63 -3.67
C GLY A 173 5.26 -31.87 -3.42
N ASP A 174 4.57 -30.89 -2.84
CA ASP A 174 3.13 -30.95 -2.57
C ASP A 174 2.31 -31.07 -3.86
N ALA A 175 2.64 -30.29 -4.89
CA ALA A 175 1.99 -30.37 -6.19
C ALA A 175 2.14 -31.76 -6.84
N ARG A 176 3.36 -32.32 -6.85
CA ARG A 176 3.63 -33.67 -7.38
C ARG A 176 2.86 -34.74 -6.63
N GLU A 177 2.74 -34.61 -5.31
CA GLU A 177 2.02 -35.59 -4.50
C GLU A 177 0.49 -35.49 -4.68
N GLY A 178 -0.04 -34.26 -4.76
CA GLY A 178 -1.44 -34.00 -5.07
C GLY A 178 -1.87 -34.62 -6.40
N GLU A 179 -1.04 -34.48 -7.43
CA GLU A 179 -1.25 -35.07 -8.75
C GLU A 179 -1.25 -36.61 -8.67
N ARG A 180 -0.24 -37.21 -8.02
CA ARG A 180 -0.14 -38.67 -7.84
C ARG A 180 -1.36 -39.25 -7.15
N GLN A 181 -1.88 -38.57 -6.14
CA GLN A 181 -2.97 -39.04 -5.31
C GLN A 181 -4.37 -38.62 -5.81
N ARG A 182 -4.45 -37.87 -6.93
CA ARG A 182 -5.69 -37.27 -7.46
C ARG A 182 -6.50 -36.53 -6.38
N ARG A 183 -5.79 -35.88 -5.45
CA ARG A 183 -6.43 -35.13 -4.35
C ARG A 183 -6.98 -33.80 -4.88
N ARG A 184 -8.07 -33.34 -4.25
CA ARG A 184 -8.59 -31.98 -4.43
C ARG A 184 -8.12 -31.13 -3.24
N GLY A 185 -7.49 -30.00 -3.53
CA GLY A 185 -6.89 -29.11 -2.54
C GLY A 185 -5.38 -29.29 -2.45
N GLY A 186 -4.65 -28.18 -2.42
CA GLY A 186 -3.19 -28.12 -2.34
C GLY A 186 -2.70 -27.19 -1.24
N ALA A 187 -1.40 -26.93 -1.25
CA ALA A 187 -0.74 -26.08 -0.27
C ALA A 187 -1.33 -24.67 -0.13
N VAL A 188 -1.29 -24.18 1.10
CA VAL A 188 -1.47 -22.77 1.45
C VAL A 188 -0.09 -22.13 1.58
N LEU A 189 0.14 -21.02 0.87
CA LEU A 189 1.32 -20.18 1.05
C LEU A 189 0.90 -18.82 1.59
N ALA A 190 1.50 -18.42 2.70
CA ALA A 190 1.42 -17.08 3.27
C ALA A 190 2.78 -16.37 3.10
N LEU A 191 2.80 -15.24 2.39
CA LEU A 191 3.91 -14.30 2.41
C LEU A 191 3.61 -13.23 3.45
N VAL A 192 4.55 -12.97 4.35
CA VAL A 192 4.40 -12.08 5.50
C VAL A 192 5.48 -11.03 5.44
N ASP A 193 5.11 -9.76 5.52
CA ASP A 193 6.03 -8.63 5.43
C ASP A 193 5.79 -7.67 6.59
N LEU A 194 6.85 -7.35 7.33
CA LEU A 194 6.74 -6.49 8.52
C LEU A 194 6.51 -5.04 8.09
N ASP A 195 5.41 -4.45 8.58
CA ASP A 195 5.04 -3.11 8.15
C ASP A 195 6.00 -2.06 8.71
N ARG A 196 6.45 -1.14 7.84
CA ARG A 196 7.33 0.00 8.18
C ARG A 196 8.66 -0.42 8.84
N PHE A 197 9.15 -1.63 8.55
CA PHE A 197 10.42 -2.10 9.12
C PHE A 197 11.62 -1.22 8.76
N SER A 198 11.65 -0.64 7.56
CA SER A 198 12.73 0.29 7.17
C SER A 198 12.82 1.52 8.08
N VAL A 199 11.67 2.06 8.52
CA VAL A 199 11.61 3.20 9.46
C VAL A 199 12.16 2.78 10.83
N LEU A 200 11.86 1.54 11.24
CA LEU A 200 12.41 0.97 12.47
C LEU A 200 13.93 0.78 12.35
N ASP A 201 14.42 0.32 11.20
CA ASP A 201 15.85 0.13 10.95
C ASP A 201 16.63 1.45 10.98
N ASP A 202 16.07 2.49 10.34
CA ASP A 202 16.63 3.84 10.37
C ASP A 202 16.66 4.44 11.78
N ALA A 203 15.67 4.14 12.61
CA ALA A 203 15.54 4.71 13.96
C ALA A 203 16.39 3.99 15.02
N LEU A 204 16.48 2.65 14.98
CA LEU A 204 17.09 1.84 16.05
C LEU A 204 18.45 1.24 15.67
N GLY A 205 18.80 1.31 14.38
CA GLY A 205 20.03 0.77 13.82
C GLY A 205 20.02 -0.75 13.64
N ARG A 206 20.83 -1.22 12.68
CA ARG A 206 20.87 -2.61 12.19
C ARG A 206 20.93 -3.69 13.28
N ALA A 207 21.76 -3.53 14.31
CA ALA A 207 21.91 -4.55 15.36
C ALA A 207 20.65 -4.77 16.21
N THR A 208 19.80 -3.75 16.33
CA THR A 208 18.50 -3.86 17.03
C THR A 208 17.46 -4.47 16.11
N SER A 209 17.42 -4.03 14.86
CA SER A 209 16.55 -4.58 13.81
C SER A 209 16.78 -6.06 13.56
N ASP A 210 18.05 -6.50 13.57
CA ASP A 210 18.41 -7.92 13.44
C ASP A 210 17.82 -8.77 14.55
N ARG A 211 17.84 -8.27 15.80
CA ARG A 211 17.21 -8.96 16.95
C ARG A 211 15.69 -8.97 16.83
N VAL A 212 15.09 -7.91 16.29
CA VAL A 212 13.65 -7.90 15.96
C VAL A 212 13.33 -8.98 14.93
N LEU A 213 14.12 -9.11 13.87
CA LEU A 213 13.92 -10.14 12.84
C LEU A 213 14.04 -11.56 13.40
N VAL A 214 15.02 -11.81 14.28
CA VAL A 214 15.17 -13.10 14.98
C VAL A 214 13.94 -13.38 15.86
N ALA A 215 13.48 -12.40 16.64
CA ALA A 215 12.28 -12.56 17.46
C ALA A 215 11.03 -12.83 16.61
N CYS A 216 10.86 -12.13 15.49
CA CYS A 216 9.76 -12.37 14.54
C CYS A 216 9.83 -13.78 13.94
N ALA A 217 11.03 -14.23 13.55
CA ALA A 217 11.24 -15.58 13.02
C ALA A 217 10.84 -16.67 14.02
N ASP A 218 11.24 -16.54 15.29
CA ASP A 218 10.88 -17.50 16.34
C ASP A 218 9.37 -17.54 16.60
N ARG A 219 8.71 -16.38 16.52
CA ARG A 219 7.26 -16.27 16.68
C ARG A 219 6.49 -16.90 15.53
N LEU A 220 6.94 -16.66 14.30
CA LEU A 220 6.35 -17.28 13.11
C LEU A 220 6.55 -18.80 13.14
N ARG A 221 7.73 -19.27 13.54
CA ARG A 221 8.03 -20.70 13.71
C ARG A 221 7.14 -21.35 14.78
N ALA A 222 6.89 -20.65 15.89
CA ALA A 222 6.03 -21.16 16.97
C ALA A 222 4.53 -21.13 16.65
N ALA A 223 4.09 -20.19 15.80
CA ALA A 223 2.69 -20.06 15.40
C ALA A 223 2.33 -20.94 14.19
N ALA A 224 3.31 -21.29 13.35
CA ALA A 224 3.08 -22.13 12.20
C ALA A 224 2.77 -23.59 12.59
N PRO A 225 1.97 -24.31 11.76
CA PRO A 225 1.77 -25.75 11.92
C PRO A 225 3.07 -26.54 11.93
N ARG A 226 3.07 -27.73 12.57
CA ARG A 226 4.29 -28.56 12.74
C ARG A 226 4.90 -29.05 11.43
N ASP A 227 4.09 -29.19 10.39
CA ASP A 227 4.43 -29.62 9.04
C ASP A 227 4.66 -28.45 8.07
N ALA A 228 4.61 -27.21 8.58
CA ALA A 228 4.84 -26.02 7.80
C ALA A 228 6.33 -25.79 7.53
N VAL A 229 6.64 -25.27 6.35
CA VAL A 229 7.95 -24.66 6.05
C VAL A 229 7.85 -23.17 6.35
N VAL A 230 8.61 -22.74 7.36
CA VAL A 230 8.80 -21.31 7.69
C VAL A 230 10.15 -20.85 7.15
N ALA A 231 10.11 -19.82 6.33
CA ALA A 231 11.26 -19.31 5.62
C ALA A 231 11.38 -17.78 5.73
N ARG A 232 12.59 -17.28 5.58
CA ARG A 232 12.88 -15.87 5.30
C ARG A 232 13.29 -15.76 3.84
N LEU A 233 12.60 -14.92 3.08
CA LEU A 233 12.83 -14.79 1.63
C LEU A 233 13.86 -13.71 1.33
N ASP A 234 13.69 -12.55 1.95
CA ASP A 234 14.56 -11.37 1.81
C ASP A 234 14.20 -10.36 2.91
N GLY A 235 15.13 -9.53 3.36
CA GLY A 235 14.87 -8.42 4.29
C GLY A 235 13.91 -8.74 5.44
N ASP A 236 12.76 -8.08 5.43
CA ASP A 236 11.63 -8.18 6.35
C ASP A 236 10.49 -9.10 5.86
N VAL A 237 10.74 -9.88 4.81
CA VAL A 237 9.78 -10.77 4.15
C VAL A 237 10.01 -12.23 4.56
N PHE A 238 8.97 -12.83 5.13
CA PHE A 238 8.89 -14.22 5.53
C PHE A 238 7.88 -14.97 4.68
N ALA A 239 7.99 -16.30 4.65
CA ALA A 239 7.04 -17.18 4.01
C ALA A 239 6.69 -18.35 4.94
N VAL A 240 5.41 -18.72 4.96
CA VAL A 240 4.91 -19.92 5.64
C VAL A 240 4.13 -20.74 4.63
N ALA A 241 4.62 -21.93 4.32
CA ALA A 241 3.97 -22.86 3.40
C ALA A 241 3.47 -24.09 4.17
N VAL A 242 2.21 -24.47 3.95
CA VAL A 242 1.55 -25.61 4.59
C VAL A 242 0.85 -26.44 3.51
N GLY A 243 1.32 -27.66 3.30
CA GLY A 243 0.81 -28.61 2.32
C GLY A 243 -0.16 -29.61 2.95
N ALA A 244 -0.73 -30.49 2.13
CA ALA A 244 -1.53 -31.63 2.58
C ALA A 244 -0.68 -32.91 2.77
N CYS A 245 0.64 -32.77 2.66
CA CYS A 245 1.59 -33.87 2.75
C CYS A 245 1.94 -34.17 4.21
N THR A 246 1.42 -35.27 4.74
CA THR A 246 1.92 -35.86 5.97
C THR A 246 3.24 -36.61 5.72
N PRO A 247 4.20 -36.58 6.68
CA PRO A 247 5.31 -37.52 6.66
C PRO A 247 4.81 -38.97 6.76
N PRO A 248 5.60 -39.96 6.29
CA PRO A 248 5.20 -41.37 6.28
C PRO A 248 4.73 -41.83 7.67
N GLY A 249 3.52 -42.37 7.76
CA GLY A 249 2.95 -42.93 9.00
C GLY A 249 1.87 -42.10 9.70
N HIS A 250 1.50 -40.92 9.18
CA HIS A 250 0.40 -40.11 9.72
C HIS A 250 -0.73 -39.98 8.69
N GLY A 251 -1.99 -40.15 9.13
CA GLY A 251 -3.18 -40.04 8.28
C GLY A 251 -3.32 -38.64 7.63
N PRO A 252 -4.14 -38.47 6.58
CA PRO A 252 -4.25 -37.21 5.85
C PRO A 252 -4.66 -36.07 6.79
N THR A 253 -3.83 -35.04 6.91
CA THR A 253 -4.19 -33.77 7.56
C THR A 253 -4.71 -32.80 6.52
N THR A 254 -5.91 -32.28 6.73
CA THR A 254 -6.42 -31.14 5.94
C THR A 254 -5.61 -29.91 6.33
N PRO A 255 -5.02 -29.16 5.37
CA PRO A 255 -4.36 -27.90 5.71
C PRO A 255 -5.34 -26.94 6.41
N PRO A 256 -4.86 -26.08 7.34
CA PRO A 256 -5.72 -25.11 8.00
C PRO A 256 -6.35 -24.17 6.96
N ALA A 257 -7.51 -23.59 7.27
CA ALA A 257 -8.07 -22.56 6.43
C ALA A 257 -7.06 -21.41 6.31
N ALA A 258 -6.84 -20.89 5.10
CA ALA A 258 -5.82 -19.87 4.86
C ALA A 258 -6.04 -18.61 5.71
N ALA A 259 -7.30 -18.28 6.03
CA ALA A 259 -7.66 -17.19 6.91
C ALA A 259 -7.21 -17.42 8.36
N ASP A 260 -7.36 -18.64 8.89
CA ASP A 260 -6.96 -18.99 10.25
C ASP A 260 -5.44 -18.93 10.39
N LEU A 261 -4.69 -19.49 9.42
CA LEU A 261 -3.24 -19.38 9.38
C LEU A 261 -2.79 -17.91 9.41
N ALA A 262 -3.40 -17.04 8.61
CA ALA A 262 -3.03 -15.63 8.62
C ALA A 262 -3.37 -14.93 9.93
N ALA A 263 -4.51 -15.25 10.55
CA ALA A 263 -4.89 -14.68 11.85
C ALA A 263 -3.88 -15.07 12.94
N ASP A 264 -3.46 -16.34 12.96
CA ASP A 264 -2.47 -16.84 13.93
C ASP A 264 -1.09 -16.19 13.73
N LEU A 265 -0.62 -16.08 12.49
CA LEU A 265 0.65 -15.43 12.16
C LEU A 265 0.62 -13.93 12.51
N ALA A 266 -0.47 -13.22 12.18
CA ALA A 266 -0.63 -11.81 12.51
C ALA A 266 -0.68 -11.58 14.03
N ALA A 267 -1.45 -12.40 14.76
CA ALA A 267 -1.54 -12.32 16.22
C ALA A 267 -0.18 -12.60 16.89
N ALA A 268 0.58 -13.55 16.37
CA ALA A 268 1.91 -13.88 16.88
C ALA A 268 2.90 -12.72 16.73
N LEU A 269 2.85 -12.01 15.60
CA LEU A 269 3.70 -10.85 15.30
C LEU A 269 3.30 -9.59 16.08
N ARG A 270 2.01 -9.36 16.33
CA ARG A 270 1.49 -8.21 17.11
C ARG A 270 1.86 -8.22 18.59
N ARG A 271 2.41 -9.32 19.12
CA ARG A 271 2.88 -9.33 20.52
C ARG A 271 4.04 -8.32 20.68
N PRO A 272 4.10 -7.53 21.77
CA PRO A 272 5.23 -6.61 21.96
C PRO A 272 6.58 -7.35 21.99
N VAL A 273 7.58 -6.89 21.23
CA VAL A 273 8.96 -7.40 21.24
C VAL A 273 9.79 -6.56 22.21
N LEU A 274 10.45 -7.22 23.15
CA LEU A 274 11.43 -6.59 24.05
C LEU A 274 12.82 -6.77 23.45
N VAL A 275 13.52 -5.67 23.19
CA VAL A 275 14.85 -5.67 22.57
C VAL A 275 15.73 -4.67 23.29
N ASP A 276 16.94 -5.07 23.71
CA ASP A 276 17.84 -4.13 24.41
C ASP A 276 18.22 -2.98 23.48
N GLY A 277 18.01 -1.73 23.91
CA GLY A 277 18.26 -0.54 23.09
C GLY A 277 16.99 0.13 22.55
N ALA A 278 15.82 -0.51 22.65
CA ALA A 278 14.53 0.17 22.52
C ALA A 278 14.09 0.69 23.90
N ALA A 279 13.62 1.94 23.97
CA ALA A 279 13.13 2.54 25.22
C ALA A 279 11.79 1.92 25.68
N GLU A 280 10.99 1.42 24.74
CA GLU A 280 9.67 0.84 24.97
C GLU A 280 9.47 -0.47 24.19
N PRO A 281 8.54 -1.35 24.61
CA PRO A 281 8.21 -2.57 23.87
C PRO A 281 7.68 -2.26 22.46
N LEU A 282 8.29 -2.88 21.44
CA LEU A 282 7.94 -2.61 20.05
C LEU A 282 6.77 -3.48 19.61
N THR A 283 5.67 -2.86 19.18
CA THR A 283 4.54 -3.57 18.57
C THR A 283 4.67 -3.47 17.06
N LEU A 284 4.78 -4.63 16.39
CA LEU A 284 4.88 -4.71 14.94
C LEU A 284 3.57 -5.16 14.34
N THR A 285 3.22 -4.58 13.20
CA THR A 285 2.15 -5.09 12.33
C THR A 285 2.75 -5.76 11.11
N ALA A 286 1.96 -6.58 10.42
CA ALA A 286 2.40 -7.23 9.20
C ALA A 286 1.30 -7.27 8.15
N SER A 287 1.72 -7.09 6.90
CA SER A 287 0.89 -7.33 5.73
C SER A 287 1.08 -8.77 5.27
N ILE A 288 0.00 -9.49 5.01
CA ILE A 288 0.04 -10.91 4.63
C ILE A 288 -0.64 -11.13 3.27
N GLY A 289 0.06 -11.78 2.35
CA GLY A 289 -0.48 -12.25 1.07
C GLY A 289 -0.64 -13.76 1.08
N LEU A 290 -1.87 -14.24 0.89
CA LEU A 290 -2.20 -15.67 0.91
C LEU A 290 -2.50 -16.18 -0.50
N ILE A 291 -2.16 -17.44 -0.74
CA ILE A 291 -2.70 -18.21 -1.87
C ILE A 291 -2.94 -19.65 -1.42
N THR A 292 -4.03 -20.23 -1.90
CA THR A 292 -4.32 -21.66 -1.79
C THR A 292 -4.18 -22.24 -3.18
N THR A 293 -3.40 -23.31 -3.33
CA THR A 293 -3.30 -24.04 -4.59
C THR A 293 -4.36 -25.13 -4.64
N ASP A 294 -4.79 -25.50 -5.84
CA ASP A 294 -5.81 -26.55 -6.04
C ASP A 294 -5.21 -27.89 -6.50
N GLY A 295 -3.87 -28.01 -6.47
CA GLY A 295 -3.14 -29.18 -6.98
C GLY A 295 -2.89 -29.17 -8.50
N ASP A 296 -3.24 -28.09 -9.19
CA ASP A 296 -2.96 -27.88 -10.62
C ASP A 296 -1.46 -27.62 -10.89
N GLU A 297 -1.01 -27.83 -12.14
CA GLU A 297 0.35 -27.57 -12.66
C GLU A 297 0.73 -26.07 -12.67
N VAL A 298 0.61 -25.39 -11.54
CA VAL A 298 1.15 -24.04 -11.34
C VAL A 298 2.55 -24.20 -10.77
N GLY A 299 3.58 -23.80 -11.52
CA GLY A 299 4.95 -23.83 -11.05
C GLY A 299 5.12 -23.05 -9.73
N ALA A 300 5.97 -23.53 -8.82
CA ALA A 300 6.13 -22.96 -7.47
C ALA A 300 6.47 -21.46 -7.49
N ASP A 301 7.28 -21.00 -8.46
CA ASP A 301 7.56 -19.57 -8.62
C ASP A 301 6.32 -18.74 -8.95
N ASP A 302 5.36 -19.29 -9.71
CA ASP A 302 4.12 -18.60 -10.03
C ASP A 302 3.20 -18.50 -8.80
N VAL A 303 3.18 -19.54 -7.95
CA VAL A 303 2.48 -19.52 -6.66
C VAL A 303 3.04 -18.40 -5.77
N VAL A 304 4.37 -18.30 -5.64
CA VAL A 304 5.03 -17.22 -4.88
C VAL A 304 4.73 -15.86 -5.49
N ARG A 305 4.78 -15.72 -6.82
CA ARG A 305 4.46 -14.47 -7.53
C ARG A 305 3.03 -14.01 -7.25
N ARG A 306 2.06 -14.92 -7.29
CA ARG A 306 0.64 -14.63 -7.02
C ARG A 306 0.38 -14.28 -5.55
N ALA A 307 1.00 -14.98 -4.61
CA ALA A 307 0.99 -14.58 -3.19
C ALA A 307 1.58 -13.17 -3.01
N GLY A 308 2.62 -12.83 -3.77
CA GLY A 308 3.21 -11.50 -3.80
C GLY A 308 2.25 -10.41 -4.32
N LEU A 309 1.34 -10.74 -5.24
CA LEU A 309 0.28 -9.81 -5.68
C LEU A 309 -0.71 -9.52 -4.54
N ALA A 310 -1.09 -10.55 -3.79
CA ALA A 310 -1.94 -10.41 -2.62
C ALA A 310 -1.27 -9.61 -1.51
N LEU A 311 0.02 -9.85 -1.24
CA LEU A 311 0.81 -9.09 -0.27
C LEU A 311 0.88 -7.60 -0.63
N ARG A 312 1.16 -7.27 -1.90
CA ARG A 312 1.15 -5.87 -2.37
C ARG A 312 -0.23 -5.24 -2.29
N ARG A 313 -1.31 -6.02 -2.39
CA ARG A 313 -2.67 -5.51 -2.16
C ARG A 313 -2.90 -5.21 -0.68
N ALA A 314 -2.50 -6.10 0.23
CA ALA A 314 -2.58 -5.89 1.67
C ALA A 314 -1.85 -4.59 2.09
N LYS A 315 -0.63 -4.39 1.57
CA LYS A 315 0.15 -3.17 1.83
C LYS A 315 -0.56 -1.88 1.39
N ARG A 316 -1.28 -1.92 0.26
CA ARG A 316 -1.96 -0.75 -0.32
C ARG A 316 -3.28 -0.42 0.35
N GLU A 317 -4.01 -1.41 0.85
CA GLU A 317 -5.28 -1.15 1.54
C GLU A 317 -5.10 -0.65 2.99
N GLY A 318 -3.91 -0.19 3.38
CA GLY A 318 -3.66 0.34 4.72
C GLY A 318 -2.87 -0.59 5.64
N ARG A 319 -2.27 -1.67 5.11
CA ARG A 319 -1.39 -2.60 5.86
C ARG A 319 -2.13 -3.35 6.99
N ASP A 320 -1.38 -4.05 7.85
CA ASP A 320 -1.87 -4.79 9.03
C ASP A 320 -3.08 -5.71 8.75
N ARG A 321 -3.02 -6.42 7.62
CA ARG A 321 -4.11 -7.27 7.14
C ARG A 321 -3.61 -8.41 6.28
N ALA A 322 -4.46 -9.42 6.15
CA ALA A 322 -4.27 -10.51 5.22
C ALA A 322 -5.18 -10.35 3.99
N VAL A 323 -4.64 -10.58 2.80
CA VAL A 323 -5.38 -10.61 1.55
C VAL A 323 -5.15 -11.95 0.88
N HIS A 324 -6.23 -12.59 0.44
CA HIS A 324 -6.16 -13.83 -0.35
C HIS A 324 -6.08 -13.52 -1.85
N TYR A 325 -5.25 -14.28 -2.55
CA TYR A 325 -5.08 -14.14 -3.98
C TYR A 325 -6.37 -14.46 -4.72
N THR A 326 -6.76 -13.57 -5.61
CA THR A 326 -7.81 -13.82 -6.60
C THR A 326 -7.27 -13.45 -7.99
N PRO A 327 -7.76 -14.09 -9.08
CA PRO A 327 -7.39 -13.70 -10.45
C PRO A 327 -7.64 -12.22 -10.77
N ALA A 328 -8.57 -11.57 -10.07
CA ALA A 328 -8.81 -10.13 -10.19
C ALA A 328 -7.59 -9.27 -9.79
N LEU A 329 -6.77 -9.74 -8.85
CA LEU A 329 -5.55 -9.04 -8.42
C LEU A 329 -4.48 -9.01 -9.51
N GLU A 330 -4.37 -10.08 -10.30
CA GLU A 330 -3.45 -10.13 -11.43
C GLU A 330 -3.85 -9.15 -12.52
N HIS A 331 -5.14 -9.14 -12.90
CA HIS A 331 -5.66 -8.15 -13.83
C HIS A 331 -5.47 -6.71 -13.31
N ALA A 332 -5.69 -6.47 -12.02
CA ALA A 332 -5.47 -5.16 -11.41
C ALA A 332 -4.00 -4.72 -11.47
N ALA A 333 -3.06 -5.63 -11.21
CA ALA A 333 -1.63 -5.34 -11.30
C ALA A 333 -1.19 -5.05 -12.76
N ALA A 334 -1.66 -5.82 -13.72
CA ALA A 334 -1.38 -5.58 -15.15
C ALA A 334 -2.00 -4.26 -15.64
N ARG A 335 -3.20 -3.90 -15.18
CA ARG A 335 -3.78 -2.57 -15.44
C ARG A 335 -2.90 -1.46 -14.86
N ARG A 336 -2.43 -1.59 -13.62
CA ARG A 336 -1.58 -0.59 -12.96
C ARG A 336 -0.28 -0.30 -13.73
N VAL A 337 0.44 -1.34 -14.17
CA VAL A 337 1.66 -1.17 -14.98
C VAL A 337 1.36 -0.42 -16.27
N ARG A 338 0.24 -0.75 -16.94
CA ARG A 338 -0.20 -0.04 -18.15
C ARG A 338 -0.56 1.42 -17.86
N THR A 339 -1.30 1.67 -16.77
CA THR A 339 -1.66 3.04 -16.34
C THR A 339 -0.41 3.88 -16.04
N GLU A 340 0.59 3.32 -15.35
CA GLU A 340 1.84 4.01 -15.05
C GLU A 340 2.60 4.37 -16.34
N ALA A 341 2.75 3.42 -17.26
CA ALA A 341 3.40 3.66 -18.55
C ALA A 341 2.63 4.70 -19.39
N MET A 342 1.31 4.61 -19.41
CA MET A 342 0.42 5.57 -20.06
C MET A 342 0.59 6.98 -19.47
N LEU A 343 0.61 7.11 -18.14
CA LEU A 343 0.73 8.40 -17.45
C LEU A 343 2.09 9.04 -17.70
N ARG A 344 3.19 8.27 -17.59
CA ARG A 344 4.54 8.76 -17.95
C ARG A 344 4.57 9.27 -19.39
N SER A 345 4.07 8.46 -20.32
CA SER A 345 4.00 8.85 -21.73
C SER A 345 3.12 10.10 -21.95
N ALA A 346 2.00 10.24 -21.24
CA ALA A 346 1.12 11.40 -21.37
C ALA A 346 1.77 12.69 -20.86
N LEU A 347 2.48 12.62 -19.74
CA LEU A 347 3.25 13.73 -19.18
C LEU A 347 4.36 14.20 -20.14
N ASP A 348 5.06 13.26 -20.79
CA ASP A 348 6.19 13.59 -21.67
C ASP A 348 5.75 13.98 -23.09
N ALA A 349 4.71 13.35 -23.63
CA ALA A 349 4.21 13.58 -24.99
C ALA A 349 3.12 14.67 -25.08
N GLY A 350 2.82 15.38 -23.98
CA GLY A 350 1.83 16.45 -23.96
C GLY A 350 0.38 15.99 -24.19
N ARG A 351 0.04 14.75 -23.81
CA ARG A 351 -1.33 14.19 -23.93
C ARG A 351 -2.20 14.45 -22.70
N LEU A 352 -1.92 15.54 -21.99
CA LEU A 352 -2.72 16.00 -20.86
C LEU A 352 -3.62 17.15 -21.32
N GLN A 353 -4.86 17.13 -20.85
CA GLN A 353 -5.83 18.20 -21.05
C GLN A 353 -6.45 18.58 -19.70
N VAL A 354 -6.72 19.86 -19.49
CA VAL A 354 -7.54 20.33 -18.37
C VAL A 354 -8.95 20.56 -18.89
N LEU A 355 -9.93 19.95 -18.22
CA LEU A 355 -11.34 20.31 -18.36
C LEU A 355 -11.72 21.24 -17.21
N TYR A 356 -12.71 22.09 -17.44
CA TYR A 356 -13.19 23.06 -16.48
C TYR A 356 -14.64 22.77 -16.15
N GLN A 357 -14.96 22.71 -14.85
CA GLN A 357 -16.35 22.54 -14.40
C GLN A 357 -16.83 23.79 -13.66
N PRO A 358 -17.99 24.37 -14.01
CA PRO A 358 -18.46 25.62 -13.42
C PRO A 358 -18.88 25.45 -11.95
N VAL A 359 -18.53 26.45 -11.14
CA VAL A 359 -18.99 26.65 -9.77
C VAL A 359 -19.97 27.83 -9.76
N VAL A 360 -21.16 27.62 -9.22
CA VAL A 360 -22.30 28.54 -9.33
C VAL A 360 -22.68 29.09 -7.96
N ALA A 361 -22.91 30.39 -7.86
CA ALA A 361 -23.50 30.99 -6.66
C ALA A 361 -24.95 30.56 -6.51
N MET A 362 -25.27 29.90 -5.40
CA MET A 362 -26.58 29.32 -5.17
C MET A 362 -27.68 30.38 -5.03
N ALA A 363 -27.34 31.58 -4.56
CA ALA A 363 -28.28 32.68 -4.41
C ALA A 363 -28.66 33.37 -5.74
N SER A 364 -27.70 33.54 -6.66
CA SER A 364 -27.92 34.32 -7.90
C SER A 364 -27.98 33.47 -9.17
N GLY A 365 -27.40 32.28 -9.15
CA GLY A 365 -27.17 31.45 -10.34
C GLY A 365 -25.98 31.88 -11.19
N GLU A 366 -25.23 32.91 -10.78
CA GLU A 366 -24.03 33.38 -11.48
C GLU A 366 -22.88 32.38 -11.35
N VAL A 367 -22.10 32.20 -12.42
CA VAL A 367 -20.87 31.42 -12.36
C VAL A 367 -19.76 32.24 -11.69
N VAL A 368 -19.34 31.80 -10.50
CA VAL A 368 -18.31 32.48 -9.68
C VAL A 368 -16.90 31.95 -9.93
N GLY A 369 -16.78 30.77 -10.53
CA GLY A 369 -15.49 30.17 -10.83
C GLY A 369 -15.60 28.87 -11.63
N VAL A 370 -14.46 28.24 -11.84
CA VAL A 370 -14.36 26.89 -12.40
C VAL A 370 -13.35 26.05 -11.65
N GLU A 371 -13.56 24.74 -11.62
CA GLU A 371 -12.55 23.78 -11.15
C GLU A 371 -11.80 23.18 -12.34
N ALA A 372 -10.46 23.18 -12.25
CA ALA A 372 -9.55 22.60 -13.22
C ALA A 372 -9.34 21.10 -12.95
N LEU A 373 -9.84 20.27 -13.86
CA LEU A 373 -9.87 18.82 -13.76
C LEU A 373 -8.97 18.19 -14.82
N ALA A 374 -7.85 17.61 -14.38
CA ALA A 374 -6.90 16.94 -15.28
C ALA A 374 -7.52 15.72 -15.98
N ARG A 375 -7.17 15.52 -17.25
CA ARG A 375 -7.52 14.33 -18.04
C ARG A 375 -6.32 13.88 -18.85
N VAL A 376 -6.12 12.57 -18.91
CA VAL A 376 -5.20 11.96 -19.87
C VAL A 376 -5.97 11.70 -21.15
N ILE A 377 -5.48 12.18 -22.28
CA ILE A 377 -6.08 11.92 -23.59
C ILE A 377 -5.48 10.65 -24.17
N ASP A 378 -6.32 9.63 -24.28
CA ASP A 378 -6.02 8.41 -25.01
C ASP A 378 -6.49 8.56 -26.46
N PRO A 379 -5.63 8.25 -27.46
CA PRO A 379 -6.00 8.38 -28.87
C PRO A 379 -7.19 7.52 -29.30
N GLU A 380 -7.43 6.38 -28.64
CA GLU A 380 -8.50 5.44 -28.99
C GLU A 380 -9.73 5.63 -28.12
N GLN A 381 -9.54 5.88 -26.82
CA GLN A 381 -10.61 5.93 -25.82
C GLN A 381 -11.07 7.35 -25.46
N GLY A 382 -10.34 8.38 -25.89
CA GLY A 382 -10.61 9.76 -25.52
C GLY A 382 -10.17 10.10 -24.09
N PRO A 383 -10.84 11.03 -23.38
CA PRO A 383 -10.42 11.49 -22.07
C PRO A 383 -10.61 10.42 -20.99
N ILE A 384 -9.50 10.01 -20.37
CA ILE A 384 -9.46 9.07 -19.25
C ILE A 384 -9.67 9.81 -17.92
N SER A 385 -10.55 9.24 -17.08
CA SER A 385 -10.89 9.76 -15.75
C SER A 385 -9.70 9.71 -14.77
N PRO A 386 -9.50 10.74 -13.91
CA PRO A 386 -8.51 10.74 -12.83
C PRO A 386 -8.59 9.52 -11.91
N ALA A 387 -9.80 9.02 -11.63
CA ALA A 387 -10.00 7.85 -10.77
C ALA A 387 -9.27 6.57 -11.26
N LEU A 388 -8.85 6.53 -12.54
CA LEU A 388 -8.07 5.41 -13.08
C LEU A 388 -6.56 5.55 -12.90
N PHE A 389 -6.04 6.76 -12.68
CA PHE A 389 -4.60 7.02 -12.67
C PHE A 389 -4.07 7.81 -11.47
N VAL A 390 -4.90 8.50 -10.69
CA VAL A 390 -4.45 9.32 -9.54
C VAL A 390 -3.75 8.45 -8.50
N ASP A 391 -4.35 7.33 -8.06
CA ASP A 391 -3.72 6.38 -7.13
C ASP A 391 -2.33 5.94 -7.63
N VAL A 392 -2.21 5.65 -8.93
CA VAL A 392 -0.96 5.23 -9.55
C VAL A 392 0.04 6.39 -9.58
N ALA A 393 -0.42 7.60 -9.84
CA ALA A 393 0.40 8.81 -9.85
C ALA A 393 0.99 9.11 -8.46
N GLU A 394 0.18 8.98 -7.40
CA GLU A 394 0.59 9.24 -6.01
C GLU A 394 1.64 8.22 -5.52
N GLU A 395 1.38 6.94 -5.79
CA GLU A 395 2.27 5.84 -5.40
C GLU A 395 3.62 5.90 -6.13
N THR A 396 3.62 6.33 -7.40
CA THR A 396 4.84 6.41 -8.22
C THR A 396 5.55 7.76 -8.13
N GLY A 397 4.96 8.73 -7.43
CA GLY A 397 5.46 10.10 -7.32
C GLY A 397 5.23 10.96 -8.57
N LEU A 398 4.59 10.43 -9.61
CA LEU A 398 4.23 11.16 -10.83
C LEU A 398 3.17 12.25 -10.58
N VAL A 399 2.38 12.14 -9.50
CA VAL A 399 1.36 13.13 -9.13
C VAL A 399 1.95 14.53 -8.99
N THR A 400 3.18 14.64 -8.49
CA THR A 400 3.87 15.91 -8.32
C THR A 400 4.08 16.65 -9.65
N ARG A 401 4.47 15.91 -10.70
CA ARG A 401 4.63 16.47 -12.05
C ARG A 401 3.28 16.84 -12.66
N LEU A 402 2.24 16.07 -12.34
CA LEU A 402 0.88 16.36 -12.79
C LEU A 402 0.36 17.64 -12.14
N ASP A 403 0.47 17.77 -10.81
CA ASP A 403 0.04 18.94 -10.05
C ASP A 403 0.73 20.21 -10.54
N GLU A 404 2.06 20.18 -10.74
CA GLU A 404 2.82 21.30 -11.31
C GLU A 404 2.30 21.71 -12.71
N TRP A 405 1.99 20.73 -13.56
CA TRP A 405 1.46 20.98 -14.89
C TRP A 405 0.04 21.58 -14.85
N VAL A 406 -0.85 21.04 -14.02
CA VAL A 406 -2.23 21.53 -13.86
C VAL A 406 -2.21 22.93 -13.24
N LEU A 407 -1.39 23.18 -12.24
CA LEU A 407 -1.22 24.48 -11.59
C LEU A 407 -0.83 25.58 -12.58
N GLY A 408 0.11 25.30 -13.49
CA GLY A 408 0.49 26.25 -14.54
C GLY A 408 -0.65 26.58 -15.51
N ARG A 409 -1.48 25.57 -15.86
CA ARG A 409 -2.68 25.74 -16.69
C ARG A 409 -3.78 26.51 -15.95
N ALA A 410 -4.05 26.15 -14.70
CA ALA A 410 -5.03 26.80 -13.83
C ALA A 410 -4.67 28.27 -13.62
N SER A 411 -3.40 28.59 -13.34
CA SER A 411 -2.92 29.99 -13.19
C SER A 411 -3.10 30.79 -14.49
N SER A 412 -2.80 30.16 -15.63
CA SER A 412 -2.99 30.78 -16.94
C SER A 412 -4.48 31.06 -17.25
N MET A 413 -5.36 30.12 -16.90
CA MET A 413 -6.81 30.26 -17.03
C MET A 413 -7.33 31.34 -16.09
N ALA A 414 -6.85 31.34 -14.84
CA ALA A 414 -7.15 32.33 -13.82
C ALA A 414 -6.67 33.72 -14.20
N GLN A 415 -5.78 33.91 -15.16
CA GLN A 415 -5.50 35.23 -15.69
C GLN A 415 -6.53 35.66 -16.73
N ARG A 416 -6.75 34.81 -17.75
CA ARG A 416 -7.44 35.19 -18.98
C ARG A 416 -8.96 35.07 -18.93
N TRP A 417 -9.49 34.11 -18.19
CA TRP A 417 -10.89 33.75 -18.29
C TRP A 417 -11.81 34.74 -17.55
N ARG A 418 -12.97 35.00 -18.16
CA ARG A 418 -14.07 35.82 -17.68
C ARG A 418 -15.36 35.11 -18.07
N PRO A 419 -16.29 34.79 -17.15
CA PRO A 419 -17.56 34.19 -17.53
C PRO A 419 -18.34 35.19 -18.38
N PRO A 420 -19.15 34.71 -19.34
CA PRO A 420 -20.13 35.57 -19.99
C PRO A 420 -21.06 36.19 -18.93
N ALA A 421 -21.50 37.42 -19.16
CA ALA A 421 -22.41 38.09 -18.22
C ALA A 421 -23.77 37.39 -18.23
N LEU A 422 -24.36 37.19 -17.05
CA LEU A 422 -25.77 36.86 -16.94
C LEU A 422 -26.55 38.12 -17.36
N GLU A 423 -26.99 38.19 -18.62
CA GLU A 423 -27.83 39.32 -19.05
C GLU A 423 -29.04 39.41 -18.12
N ALA A 424 -29.15 40.55 -17.42
CA ALA A 424 -30.30 40.87 -16.60
C ALA A 424 -31.55 40.87 -17.49
N PRO A 425 -32.70 40.37 -17.02
CA PRO A 425 -33.94 40.54 -17.76
C PRO A 425 -34.12 42.03 -18.07
N ALA A 426 -34.51 42.35 -19.31
CA ALA A 426 -34.77 43.73 -19.72
C ALA A 426 -35.60 44.41 -18.61
N PRO A 427 -35.17 45.58 -18.09
CA PRO A 427 -35.88 46.21 -16.99
C PRO A 427 -37.33 46.38 -17.43
N SER A 428 -38.27 45.90 -16.61
CA SER A 428 -39.68 46.15 -16.87
C SER A 428 -39.88 47.67 -16.98
N ALA A 429 -40.87 48.11 -17.77
CA ALA A 429 -41.15 49.53 -17.94
C ALA A 429 -41.30 50.29 -16.61
N ALA A 430 -41.67 49.60 -15.51
CA ALA A 430 -41.71 50.14 -14.16
C ALA A 430 -40.34 50.52 -13.58
N ALA A 431 -39.27 49.75 -13.85
CA ALA A 431 -37.92 50.04 -13.38
C ALA A 431 -37.25 51.20 -14.15
N LEU A 432 -37.60 51.37 -15.43
CA LEU A 432 -37.18 52.51 -16.26
C LEU A 432 -37.79 53.83 -15.76
N VAL A 433 -39.05 53.80 -15.29
CA VAL A 433 -39.72 54.97 -14.69
C VAL A 433 -39.10 55.34 -13.34
N ALA A 434 -38.68 54.36 -12.53
CA ALA A 434 -37.99 54.61 -11.26
C ALA A 434 -36.58 55.21 -11.45
N ARG A 435 -35.84 54.83 -12.50
CA ARG A 435 -34.51 55.41 -12.83
C ARG A 435 -34.58 56.82 -13.41
N ALA A 436 -35.72 57.25 -13.94
CA ALA A 436 -35.90 58.60 -14.47
C ALA A 436 -36.05 59.68 -13.37
N ALA A 437 -36.12 59.30 -12.09
CA ALA A 437 -36.34 60.20 -10.95
C ALA A 437 -35.09 60.54 -10.12
N MET A 438 -33.87 60.25 -10.62
CA MET A 438 -32.61 60.68 -9.99
C MET A 438 -31.94 61.75 -10.88
N PRO A 439 -31.41 62.86 -10.31
CA PRO A 439 -30.84 63.93 -11.12
C PRO A 439 -29.57 63.43 -11.81
N ALA A 440 -29.47 63.71 -13.11
CA ALA A 440 -28.33 63.36 -13.94
C ALA A 440 -27.08 64.12 -13.45
N VAL A 441 -26.07 63.38 -12.98
CA VAL A 441 -24.70 63.90 -12.91
C VAL A 441 -24.01 63.52 -14.20
N SER A 442 -23.75 64.53 -15.01
CA SER A 442 -23.01 64.45 -16.26
C SER A 442 -21.52 64.30 -16.02
N SER A 443 -20.89 63.73 -17.04
CA SER A 443 -19.50 63.89 -17.47
C SER A 443 -18.47 62.86 -16.99
N ILE A 444 -17.97 62.18 -18.00
CA ILE A 444 -16.71 61.45 -18.08
C ILE A 444 -15.56 62.38 -17.67
N ALA A 445 -14.80 61.95 -16.68
CA ALA A 445 -13.38 62.24 -16.54
C ALA A 445 -12.72 60.95 -16.03
N LEU A 446 -11.78 60.40 -16.79
CA LEU A 446 -10.79 59.46 -16.27
C LEU A 446 -9.86 60.25 -15.32
N PRO A 447 -9.65 59.81 -14.08
CA PRO A 447 -8.49 60.21 -13.30
C PRO A 447 -7.47 59.07 -13.22
N ASP A 448 -6.21 59.52 -13.15
CA ASP A 448 -4.99 58.73 -13.03
C ASP A 448 -5.01 57.70 -11.90
N THR A 449 -4.15 56.68 -12.10
CA THR A 449 -3.67 55.70 -11.12
C THR A 449 -3.47 56.29 -9.72
N GLU A 450 -4.33 55.90 -8.77
CA GLU A 450 -4.00 55.80 -7.34
C GLU A 450 -4.93 54.76 -6.68
N ALA A 451 -4.35 54.00 -5.75
CA ALA A 451 -4.94 52.82 -5.14
C ALA A 451 -6.34 53.06 -4.56
N LEU A 452 -7.33 52.35 -5.10
CA LEU A 452 -8.66 52.26 -4.47
C LEU A 452 -8.55 51.42 -3.18
N PRO A 453 -9.15 51.86 -2.07
CA PRO A 453 -9.12 51.13 -0.82
C PRO A 453 -9.93 49.83 -0.94
N VAL A 454 -9.24 48.71 -0.73
CA VAL A 454 -9.77 47.35 -0.75
C VAL A 454 -10.62 47.12 0.50
N ASN A 455 -11.91 47.43 0.44
CA ASN A 455 -12.90 47.04 1.45
C ASN A 455 -14.24 46.70 0.76
N GLY A 456 -14.29 45.51 0.16
CA GLY A 456 -15.48 44.82 -0.30
C GLY A 456 -15.24 43.31 -0.22
N PRO A 457 -16.27 42.45 -0.14
CA PRO A 457 -16.09 40.99 -0.10
C PRO A 457 -15.29 40.55 -1.33
N ARG A 458 -14.31 39.67 -1.13
CA ARG A 458 -13.21 39.31 -2.06
C ARG A 458 -13.63 38.69 -3.41
N HIS A 459 -14.90 38.77 -3.81
CA HIS A 459 -15.44 38.18 -5.04
C HIS A 459 -15.96 39.26 -5.99
N GLN A 460 -15.10 39.76 -6.88
CA GLN A 460 -15.53 40.43 -8.12
C GLN A 460 -14.82 39.89 -9.37
N LEU A 461 -13.93 38.90 -9.23
CA LEU A 461 -13.28 38.22 -10.35
C LEU A 461 -13.47 36.71 -10.22
N PRO A 462 -13.72 36.00 -11.35
CA PRO A 462 -13.95 34.57 -11.33
C PRO A 462 -12.68 33.83 -10.92
N THR A 463 -12.84 32.82 -10.07
CA THR A 463 -11.76 31.98 -9.56
C THR A 463 -11.55 30.72 -10.40
N VAL A 464 -10.35 30.16 -10.33
CA VAL A 464 -10.04 28.82 -10.84
C VAL A 464 -9.49 27.98 -9.69
N ALA A 465 -10.17 26.89 -9.39
CA ALA A 465 -9.74 25.93 -8.38
C ALA A 465 -8.89 24.82 -8.98
N VAL A 466 -7.88 24.36 -8.25
CA VAL A 466 -7.02 23.24 -8.62
C VAL A 466 -6.80 22.32 -7.43
N ASN A 467 -6.99 21.02 -7.66
CA ASN A 467 -6.69 19.98 -6.69
C ASN A 467 -5.19 19.81 -6.48
N MET A 468 -4.80 19.58 -5.25
CA MET A 468 -3.40 19.37 -4.87
C MET A 468 -3.26 18.10 -4.04
N SER A 469 -2.36 17.21 -4.47
CA SER A 469 -2.10 15.97 -3.75
C SER A 469 -1.33 16.19 -2.45
N SER A 470 -1.49 15.27 -1.50
CA SER A 470 -0.77 15.32 -0.21
C SER A 470 0.76 15.32 -0.41
N ARG A 471 1.25 14.62 -1.44
CA ARG A 471 2.68 14.57 -1.76
C ARG A 471 3.22 15.93 -2.20
N THR A 472 2.45 16.67 -3.02
CA THR A 472 2.83 18.03 -3.43
C THR A 472 2.74 19.01 -2.26
N LEU A 473 1.73 18.86 -1.39
CA LEU A 473 1.57 19.70 -0.20
C LEU A 473 2.77 19.64 0.76
N CYS A 474 3.41 18.48 0.86
CA CYS A 474 4.58 18.28 1.73
C CYS A 474 5.89 18.79 1.13
N ARG A 475 5.85 19.40 -0.06
CA ARG A 475 7.06 19.93 -0.69
C ARG A 475 7.53 21.21 -0.03
N PRO A 476 8.81 21.30 0.38
CA PRO A 476 9.36 22.52 0.97
C PRO A 476 9.32 23.73 0.03
N ASP A 477 9.30 23.50 -1.29
CA ASP A 477 9.34 24.54 -2.33
C ASP A 477 7.97 24.88 -2.93
N LEU A 478 6.86 24.35 -2.40
CA LEU A 478 5.52 24.53 -2.97
C LEU A 478 5.14 26.01 -3.17
N ALA A 479 5.32 26.85 -2.14
CA ALA A 479 5.00 28.27 -2.23
C ALA A 479 5.83 28.99 -3.33
N LEU A 480 7.07 28.55 -3.56
CA LEU A 480 7.91 29.08 -4.65
C LEU A 480 7.38 28.64 -6.02
N LEU A 481 6.95 27.39 -6.15
CA LEU A 481 6.34 26.87 -7.39
C LEU A 481 5.07 27.64 -7.76
N VAL A 482 4.17 27.83 -6.80
CA VAL A 482 2.93 28.59 -7.01
C VAL A 482 3.22 30.05 -7.36
N ARG A 483 4.14 30.70 -6.63
CA ARG A 483 4.60 32.05 -6.97
C ARG A 483 5.13 32.13 -8.40
N GLY A 484 5.94 31.17 -8.82
CA GLY A 484 6.49 31.12 -10.19
C GLY A 484 5.41 30.95 -11.26
N ALA A 485 4.40 30.13 -11.02
CA ALA A 485 3.26 29.94 -11.92
C ALA A 485 2.39 31.21 -12.04
N LEU A 486 2.10 31.87 -10.91
CA LEU A 486 1.36 33.14 -10.87
C LEU A 486 2.13 34.26 -11.59
N GLN A 487 3.44 34.39 -11.34
CA GLN A 487 4.29 35.38 -12.02
C GLN A 487 4.36 35.15 -13.52
N SER A 488 4.51 33.88 -13.95
CA SER A 488 4.62 33.53 -15.37
C SER A 488 3.31 33.73 -16.13
N SER A 489 2.16 33.53 -15.46
CA SER A 489 0.83 33.77 -16.03
C SER A 489 0.37 35.22 -15.91
N GLY A 490 0.94 36.00 -14.99
CA GLY A 490 0.47 37.33 -14.62
C GLY A 490 -0.85 37.33 -13.84
N SER A 491 -1.26 36.16 -13.30
CA SER A 491 -2.53 36.00 -12.59
C SER A 491 -2.51 36.68 -11.22
N ASP A 492 -3.61 37.34 -10.88
CA ASP A 492 -3.86 37.80 -9.52
C ASP A 492 -3.98 36.57 -8.59
N PRO A 493 -3.14 36.45 -7.53
CA PRO A 493 -3.18 35.32 -6.62
C PRO A 493 -4.57 35.03 -6.05
N SER A 494 -5.42 36.05 -5.84
CA SER A 494 -6.76 35.88 -5.28
C SER A 494 -7.73 35.14 -6.21
N ARG A 495 -7.34 34.89 -7.46
CA ARG A 495 -8.12 34.18 -8.47
C ARG A 495 -7.78 32.69 -8.55
N LEU A 496 -6.72 32.26 -7.88
CA LEU A 496 -6.36 30.86 -7.80
C LEU A 496 -6.84 30.30 -6.45
N LEU A 497 -7.55 29.18 -6.51
CA LEU A 497 -7.95 28.41 -5.33
C LEU A 497 -7.24 27.06 -5.35
N VAL A 498 -6.72 26.63 -4.21
CA VAL A 498 -6.09 25.32 -4.02
C VAL A 498 -6.99 24.45 -3.16
N GLU A 499 -7.34 23.28 -3.68
CA GLU A 499 -8.17 22.27 -3.02
C GLU A 499 -7.28 21.16 -2.45
N ILE A 500 -7.50 20.82 -1.18
CA ILE A 500 -6.80 19.75 -0.48
C ILE A 500 -7.80 18.81 0.17
N THR A 501 -7.59 17.50 0.06
CA THR A 501 -8.49 16.52 0.68
C THR A 501 -8.38 16.52 2.20
N GLU A 502 -9.46 16.18 2.90
CA GLU A 502 -9.48 16.07 4.38
C GLU A 502 -8.34 15.17 4.92
N HIS A 503 -8.04 14.06 4.25
CA HIS A 503 -6.95 13.16 4.65
C HIS A 503 -5.56 13.80 4.55
N SER A 504 -5.35 14.64 3.52
CA SER A 504 -4.08 15.35 3.31
C SER A 504 -3.73 16.30 4.46
N LEU A 505 -4.73 16.78 5.20
CA LEU A 505 -4.53 17.65 6.36
C LEU A 505 -4.16 16.87 7.63
N LEU A 506 -4.74 15.70 7.82
CA LEU A 506 -4.55 14.91 9.06
C LEU A 506 -3.20 14.21 9.11
N ASP A 507 -2.68 13.83 7.95
CA ASP A 507 -1.51 12.96 7.85
C ASP A 507 -0.19 13.74 7.89
N GLN A 508 -0.23 15.08 8.02
CA GLN A 508 0.93 15.93 7.74
C GLN A 508 1.26 16.91 8.88
N GLY A 509 2.52 16.87 9.33
CA GLY A 509 3.04 17.70 10.41
C GLY A 509 3.34 19.15 10.01
N GLU A 510 4.33 19.77 10.67
CA GLU A 510 4.70 21.19 10.48
C GLU A 510 5.05 21.59 9.03
N ASP A 511 5.44 20.65 8.17
CA ASP A 511 5.77 20.94 6.76
C ASP A 511 4.55 21.35 5.93
N ALA A 512 3.45 20.60 6.01
CA ALA A 512 2.23 20.93 5.28
C ALA A 512 1.64 22.25 5.80
N ARG A 513 1.64 22.48 7.12
CA ARG A 513 1.19 23.74 7.71
C ARG A 513 1.99 24.93 7.18
N ARG A 514 3.33 24.83 7.15
CA ARG A 514 4.20 25.86 6.56
C ARG A 514 3.90 26.09 5.08
N ALA A 515 3.62 25.03 4.33
CA ALA A 515 3.28 25.15 2.92
C ALA A 515 1.95 25.89 2.73
N LEU A 516 0.92 25.56 3.51
CA LEU A 516 -0.39 26.23 3.50
C LEU A 516 -0.27 27.71 3.89
N ASP A 517 0.42 28.01 5.00
CA ASP A 517 0.69 29.39 5.42
C ASP A 517 1.37 30.17 4.29
N GLY A 518 2.35 29.55 3.62
CA GLY A 518 3.04 30.14 2.47
C GLY A 518 2.17 30.38 1.24
N LEU A 519 1.10 29.60 1.03
CA LEU A 519 0.11 29.85 -0.03
C LEU A 519 -0.82 30.99 0.35
N THR A 520 -1.30 31.02 1.58
CA THR A 520 -2.16 32.10 2.10
C THR A 520 -1.42 33.44 2.09
N ASP A 521 -0.13 33.47 2.45
CA ASP A 521 0.74 34.66 2.38
C ASP A 521 0.91 35.19 0.95
N LEU A 522 0.77 34.34 -0.07
CA LEU A 522 0.76 34.77 -1.47
C LEU A 522 -0.58 35.41 -1.88
N GLY A 523 -1.63 35.24 -1.08
CA GLY A 523 -3.00 35.63 -1.41
C GLY A 523 -3.79 34.57 -2.17
N VAL A 524 -3.29 33.33 -2.26
CA VAL A 524 -4.00 32.19 -2.85
C VAL A 524 -5.01 31.66 -1.85
N GLY A 525 -6.25 31.43 -2.29
CA GLY A 525 -7.27 30.85 -1.41
C GLY A 525 -7.06 29.35 -1.27
N VAL A 526 -7.08 28.83 -0.04
CA VAL A 526 -6.97 27.38 0.20
C VAL A 526 -8.27 26.87 0.83
N GLY A 527 -8.73 25.70 0.40
CA GLY A 527 -9.95 25.10 0.94
C GLY A 527 -9.89 23.58 1.00
N ILE A 528 -10.80 23.03 1.79
CA ILE A 528 -10.87 21.58 2.04
C ILE A 528 -11.86 20.94 1.08
N ASP A 529 -11.43 19.83 0.49
CA ASP A 529 -12.21 18.95 -0.36
C ASP A 529 -12.61 17.64 0.37
N ASP A 530 -13.65 16.98 -0.14
CA ASP A 530 -14.20 15.70 0.33
C ASP A 530 -14.62 15.67 1.82
N PHE A 531 -15.03 16.82 2.39
CA PHE A 531 -15.31 16.93 3.82
C PHE A 531 -16.49 16.04 4.26
N GLY A 532 -16.25 15.24 5.31
CA GLY A 532 -17.26 14.39 5.95
C GLY A 532 -17.16 12.91 5.60
N THR A 533 -16.26 12.52 4.70
CA THR A 533 -16.04 11.11 4.35
C THR A 533 -15.06 10.40 5.31
N GLY A 534 -14.38 11.13 6.20
CA GLY A 534 -13.26 10.64 7.01
C GLY A 534 -13.22 11.03 8.49
N TRP A 535 -11.98 11.15 9.02
CA TRP A 535 -11.66 11.43 10.41
C TRP A 535 -11.81 12.93 10.70
N SER A 536 -12.51 13.31 11.77
CA SER A 536 -12.91 14.69 12.04
C SER A 536 -11.75 15.70 12.03
N ALA A 537 -11.63 16.51 10.96
CA ALA A 537 -10.66 17.61 10.84
C ALA A 537 -11.01 18.88 11.65
N LEU A 538 -11.95 18.79 12.61
CA LEU A 538 -12.49 19.94 13.36
C LEU A 538 -11.42 20.74 14.11
N SER A 539 -10.38 20.08 14.65
CA SER A 539 -9.27 20.77 15.32
C SER A 539 -8.42 21.61 14.38
N TYR A 540 -8.35 21.23 13.09
CA TYR A 540 -7.57 21.95 12.07
C TYR A 540 -8.34 23.12 11.46
N LEU A 541 -9.67 23.04 11.37
CA LEU A 541 -10.52 24.13 10.87
C LEU A 541 -10.35 25.44 11.65
N ALA A 542 -10.06 25.35 12.96
CA ALA A 542 -9.84 26.53 13.79
C ALA A 542 -8.40 27.08 13.68
N ALA A 543 -7.45 26.26 13.23
CA ALA A 543 -6.02 26.58 13.24
C ALA A 543 -5.49 27.08 11.88
N LEU A 544 -6.23 26.84 10.80
CA LEU A 544 -5.84 27.18 9.43
C LEU A 544 -6.68 28.33 8.88
N ASP A 545 -6.05 29.23 8.13
CA ASP A 545 -6.73 30.31 7.40
C ASP A 545 -7.27 29.77 6.06
N LEU A 546 -8.42 29.11 6.14
CA LEU A 546 -9.10 28.51 4.99
C LEU A 546 -10.13 29.48 4.40
N ALA A 547 -10.29 29.44 3.09
CA ALA A 547 -11.23 30.28 2.35
C ALA A 547 -12.58 29.57 2.10
N PHE A 548 -12.57 28.24 1.95
CA PHE A 548 -13.77 27.48 1.62
C PHE A 548 -13.71 26.02 2.08
N MET A 549 -14.87 25.37 2.05
CA MET A 549 -15.07 23.95 2.34
C MET A 549 -16.03 23.34 1.32
N LYS A 550 -15.65 22.21 0.73
CA LYS A 550 -16.48 21.44 -0.21
C LYS A 550 -17.18 20.29 0.52
N VAL A 551 -18.50 20.18 0.33
CA VAL A 551 -19.32 19.08 0.86
C VAL A 551 -19.35 17.96 -0.15
N ASP A 552 -18.89 16.77 0.26
CA ASP A 552 -18.74 15.62 -0.62
C ASP A 552 -20.07 15.16 -1.27
N ARG A 553 -19.94 14.69 -2.51
CA ARG A 553 -21.04 14.17 -3.34
C ARG A 553 -21.77 13.00 -2.68
N ALA A 554 -21.13 12.18 -1.85
CA ALA A 554 -21.81 11.06 -1.20
C ALA A 554 -22.95 11.55 -0.28
N PHE A 555 -22.83 12.73 0.30
CA PHE A 555 -23.91 13.33 1.10
C PHE A 555 -24.96 14.02 0.21
N VAL A 556 -24.52 14.82 -0.76
CA VAL A 556 -25.40 15.59 -1.64
C VAL A 556 -26.28 14.69 -2.51
N SER A 557 -25.74 13.58 -3.01
CA SER A 557 -26.48 12.61 -3.83
C SER A 557 -27.68 11.98 -3.11
N ARG A 558 -27.67 11.95 -1.77
CA ARG A 558 -28.76 11.41 -0.94
C ARG A 558 -29.80 12.46 -0.53
N LEU A 559 -29.61 13.74 -0.86
CA LEU A 559 -30.59 14.78 -0.59
C LEU A 559 -31.90 14.50 -1.35
N GLY A 560 -33.02 14.60 -0.64
CA GLY A 560 -34.36 14.32 -1.15
C GLY A 560 -34.86 12.89 -0.90
N THR A 561 -33.97 11.95 -0.58
CA THR A 561 -34.32 10.55 -0.27
C THR A 561 -34.00 10.15 1.17
N ASP A 562 -32.99 10.76 1.79
CA ASP A 562 -32.53 10.48 3.15
C ASP A 562 -32.59 11.75 4.03
N THR A 563 -33.42 11.72 5.08
CA THR A 563 -33.52 12.82 6.06
C THR A 563 -32.24 13.00 6.88
N SER A 564 -31.49 11.91 7.11
CA SER A 564 -30.19 11.97 7.80
C SER A 564 -29.16 12.74 6.96
N ALA A 565 -29.15 12.54 5.64
CA ALA A 565 -28.25 13.26 4.75
C ALA A 565 -28.51 14.78 4.79
N ARG A 566 -29.78 15.22 4.82
CA ARG A 566 -30.11 16.65 4.97
C ARG A 566 -29.57 17.23 6.28
N ALA A 567 -29.74 16.51 7.40
CA ALA A 567 -29.25 16.98 8.69
C ALA A 567 -27.71 17.09 8.73
N VAL A 568 -27.00 16.13 8.13
CA VAL A 568 -25.54 16.17 8.02
C VAL A 568 -25.09 17.35 7.17
N VAL A 569 -25.68 17.55 5.98
CA VAL A 569 -25.33 18.68 5.10
C VAL A 569 -25.61 20.02 5.79
N GLN A 570 -26.75 20.18 6.48
CA GLN A 570 -27.03 21.39 7.25
C GLN A 570 -25.98 21.64 8.34
N ALA A 571 -25.62 20.60 9.11
CA ALA A 571 -24.62 20.74 10.16
C ALA A 571 -23.23 21.14 9.61
N VAL A 572 -22.86 20.63 8.43
CA VAL A 572 -21.61 21.03 7.74
C VAL A 572 -21.68 22.49 7.30
N ILE A 573 -22.81 22.94 6.74
CA ILE A 573 -23.01 24.35 6.35
C ILE A 573 -22.90 25.26 7.58
N ASP A 574 -23.63 24.95 8.65
CA ASP A 574 -23.64 25.76 9.87
C ASP A 574 -22.24 25.84 10.50
N LEU A 575 -21.50 24.72 10.51
CA LEU A 575 -20.12 24.67 10.98
C LEU A 575 -19.21 25.56 10.14
N ALA A 576 -19.24 25.42 8.82
CA ALA A 576 -18.41 26.22 7.92
C ALA A 576 -18.70 27.72 8.07
N HIS A 577 -19.97 28.11 8.15
CA HIS A 577 -20.38 29.50 8.37
C HIS A 577 -19.95 30.03 9.73
N ALA A 578 -20.00 29.22 10.79
CA ALA A 578 -19.46 29.59 12.10
C ALA A 578 -17.95 29.90 12.05
N HIS A 579 -17.23 29.27 11.13
CA HIS A 579 -15.81 29.51 10.84
C HIS A 579 -15.57 30.53 9.71
N ARG A 580 -16.63 31.18 9.19
CA ARG A 580 -16.58 32.14 8.07
C ARG A 580 -16.01 31.57 6.77
N LEU A 581 -16.19 30.27 6.56
CA LEU A 581 -15.81 29.57 5.34
C LEU A 581 -16.95 29.62 4.33
N THR A 582 -16.62 29.82 3.07
CA THR A 582 -17.57 29.64 1.96
C THR A 582 -17.84 28.15 1.74
N VAL A 583 -19.10 27.75 1.63
CA VAL A 583 -19.48 26.34 1.41
C VAL A 583 -19.74 26.08 -0.07
N ILE A 584 -19.14 25.03 -0.60
CA ILE A 584 -19.38 24.55 -1.97
C ILE A 584 -19.98 23.15 -1.90
N ALA A 585 -21.22 22.94 -2.34
CA ALA A 585 -21.80 21.60 -2.41
C ALA A 585 -21.49 20.91 -3.75
N GLU A 586 -20.92 19.70 -3.68
CA GLU A 586 -20.53 18.95 -4.87
C GLU A 586 -21.53 17.89 -5.32
N GLY A 587 -21.46 17.54 -6.61
CA GLY A 587 -22.23 16.43 -7.16
C GLY A 587 -23.73 16.71 -7.24
N ILE A 588 -24.11 17.97 -7.43
CA ILE A 588 -25.49 18.37 -7.65
C ILE A 588 -25.91 17.93 -9.05
N GLU A 589 -26.84 16.97 -9.12
CA GLU A 589 -27.29 16.35 -10.37
C GLU A 589 -28.73 16.70 -10.73
N THR A 590 -29.51 17.19 -9.77
CA THR A 590 -30.94 17.47 -9.95
C THR A 590 -31.33 18.86 -9.44
N GLU A 591 -32.41 19.41 -10.01
CA GLU A 591 -33.01 20.67 -9.54
C GLU A 591 -33.45 20.58 -8.07
N GLN A 592 -33.99 19.43 -7.65
CA GLN A 592 -34.46 19.22 -6.27
C GLN A 592 -33.31 19.35 -5.26
N GLN A 593 -32.15 18.74 -5.54
CA GLN A 593 -30.95 18.87 -4.71
C GLN A 593 -30.51 20.34 -4.62
N ALA A 594 -30.49 21.04 -5.76
CA ALA A 594 -30.12 22.45 -5.81
C ALA A 594 -31.05 23.33 -4.97
N ARG A 595 -32.38 23.17 -5.10
CA ARG A 595 -33.38 23.90 -4.29
C ARG A 595 -33.18 23.66 -2.80
N MET A 596 -33.01 22.40 -2.39
CA MET A 596 -32.76 22.06 -0.99
C MET A 596 -31.50 22.74 -0.46
N LEU A 597 -30.42 22.83 -1.26
CA LEU A 597 -29.19 23.49 -0.87
C LEU A 597 -29.33 25.02 -0.77
N VAL A 598 -30.13 25.65 -1.66
CA VAL A 598 -30.50 27.08 -1.53
C VAL A 598 -31.24 27.31 -0.22
N GLU A 599 -32.23 26.48 0.10
CA GLU A 599 -33.00 26.59 1.36
C GLU A 599 -32.14 26.43 2.61
N MET A 600 -31.11 25.58 2.55
CA MET A 600 -30.15 25.35 3.65
C MET A 600 -29.11 26.48 3.76
N GLY A 601 -29.12 27.47 2.87
CA GLY A 601 -28.19 28.59 2.88
C GLY A 601 -26.80 28.26 2.33
N CYS A 602 -26.65 27.21 1.52
CA CYS A 602 -25.37 26.88 0.88
C CYS A 602 -24.92 28.03 -0.05
N ASP A 603 -23.65 28.42 -0.01
CA ASP A 603 -23.15 29.59 -0.77
C ASP A 603 -23.00 29.28 -2.26
N HIS A 604 -22.27 28.19 -2.58
CA HIS A 604 -21.94 27.80 -3.95
C HIS A 604 -22.27 26.32 -4.21
N GLY A 605 -22.50 25.98 -5.48
CA GLY A 605 -22.80 24.63 -5.92
C GLY A 605 -22.04 24.23 -7.17
N GLN A 606 -21.73 22.94 -7.26
CA GLN A 606 -21.05 22.33 -8.39
C GLN A 606 -21.66 20.96 -8.70
N GLY A 607 -21.77 20.63 -10.00
CA GLY A 607 -22.30 19.34 -10.42
C GLY A 607 -22.86 19.35 -11.83
N TYR A 608 -23.30 18.18 -12.30
CA TYR A 608 -23.77 18.01 -13.68
C TYR A 608 -25.08 18.74 -14.00
N TRP A 609 -25.83 19.15 -12.97
CA TRP A 609 -26.99 20.03 -13.16
C TRP A 609 -26.58 21.39 -13.75
N PHE A 610 -25.48 21.95 -13.25
CA PHE A 610 -24.92 23.21 -13.72
C PHE A 610 -24.12 23.03 -15.01
N GLY A 611 -23.24 22.03 -15.05
CA GLY A 611 -22.44 21.74 -16.23
C GLY A 611 -21.52 20.55 -15.99
N ARG A 612 -21.24 19.82 -17.08
CA ARG A 612 -20.19 18.79 -17.07
C ARG A 612 -18.82 19.46 -17.22
N PRO A 613 -17.73 18.80 -16.80
CA PRO A 613 -16.38 19.25 -17.14
C PRO A 613 -16.21 19.36 -18.65
N THR A 614 -15.81 20.53 -19.15
CA THR A 614 -15.63 20.83 -20.58
C THR A 614 -14.26 21.41 -20.89
N PRO A 615 -13.72 21.23 -22.10
CA PRO A 615 -12.49 21.90 -22.54
C PRO A 615 -12.64 23.43 -22.53
N GLU A 616 -11.52 24.16 -22.39
CA GLU A 616 -11.47 25.64 -22.42
C GLU A 616 -12.26 26.26 -23.60
N PRO A 617 -12.13 25.78 -24.86
CA PRO A 617 -12.84 26.38 -25.99
C PRO A 617 -14.37 26.27 -25.92
N ASP A 618 -14.89 25.28 -25.18
CA ASP A 618 -16.32 24.99 -25.09
C ASP A 618 -16.95 25.54 -23.81
N LEU A 619 -16.14 26.11 -22.90
CA LEU A 619 -16.58 26.54 -21.57
C LEU A 619 -17.66 27.63 -21.62
N ASP A 620 -17.47 28.65 -22.46
CA ASP A 620 -18.42 29.77 -22.55
C ASP A 620 -19.79 29.31 -23.10
N ALA A 621 -19.80 28.35 -24.03
CA ALA A 621 -21.02 27.74 -24.53
C ALA A 621 -21.72 26.91 -23.44
N ALA A 622 -20.97 26.15 -22.65
CA ALA A 622 -21.50 25.38 -21.53
C ALA A 622 -22.13 26.29 -20.46
N ILE A 623 -21.50 27.42 -20.14
CA ILE A 623 -22.01 28.41 -19.18
C ILE A 623 -23.25 29.13 -19.72
N THR A 624 -23.25 29.48 -21.00
CA THR A 624 -24.43 30.09 -21.64
C THR A 624 -25.64 29.14 -21.55
N SER A 625 -25.42 27.86 -21.81
CA SER A 625 -26.44 26.82 -21.67
C SER A 625 -26.95 26.69 -20.22
N TRP A 626 -26.06 26.84 -19.22
CA TRP A 626 -26.49 26.91 -17.83
C TRP A 626 -27.40 28.11 -17.58
N TYR A 627 -27.02 29.30 -18.00
CA TYR A 627 -27.81 30.51 -17.77
C TYR A 627 -29.19 30.46 -18.42
N GLU A 628 -29.33 29.85 -19.60
CA GLU A 628 -30.63 29.60 -20.21
C GLU A 628 -31.52 28.71 -19.33
N ARG A 629 -30.96 27.61 -18.79
CA ARG A 629 -31.68 26.73 -17.85
C ARG A 629 -32.03 27.46 -16.55
N ALA A 630 -31.09 28.19 -15.96
CA ALA A 630 -31.27 28.95 -14.73
C ALA A 630 -32.44 29.94 -14.86
N ARG A 631 -32.57 30.61 -16.01
CA ARG A 631 -33.72 31.47 -16.32
C ARG A 631 -35.02 30.69 -16.45
N SER A 632 -35.02 29.53 -17.09
CA SER A 632 -36.23 28.72 -17.26
C SER A 632 -36.82 28.19 -15.95
N VAL A 633 -35.97 27.93 -14.94
CA VAL A 633 -36.40 27.40 -13.64
C VAL A 633 -36.51 28.48 -12.55
N GLY A 634 -36.15 29.73 -12.87
CA GLY A 634 -36.19 30.86 -11.94
C GLY A 634 -35.19 30.73 -10.77
N PHE A 635 -33.99 30.20 -11.02
CA PHE A 635 -33.00 29.80 -9.99
C PHE A 635 -32.71 30.88 -8.92
N GLY A 636 -32.56 32.15 -9.31
CA GLY A 636 -32.29 33.26 -8.39
C GLY A 636 -33.50 33.79 -7.62
N ALA A 637 -34.69 33.22 -7.83
CA ALA A 637 -35.93 33.59 -7.13
C ALA A 637 -36.39 32.50 -6.14
N TRP A 638 -35.56 31.49 -5.90
CA TRP A 638 -35.88 30.39 -4.98
C TRP A 638 -35.72 30.78 -3.50
N SER A 639 -34.91 31.79 -3.20
CA SER A 639 -34.86 32.41 -1.88
C SER A 639 -36.17 33.17 -1.65
N GLY A 640 -36.98 32.70 -0.69
CA GLY A 640 -38.30 33.25 -0.42
C GLY A 640 -38.30 34.70 0.05
N GLU A 641 -38.37 35.64 -0.89
CA GLU A 641 -39.18 36.85 -0.78
C GLU A 641 -40.27 36.79 -1.88
N GLY A 642 -41.38 36.14 -1.57
CA GLY A 642 -42.60 36.28 -2.37
C GLY A 642 -43.12 37.73 -2.31
N PRO A 643 -43.79 38.23 -3.36
CA PRO A 643 -44.29 39.60 -3.39
C PRO A 643 -45.29 39.84 -2.25
N ALA A 644 -45.15 40.97 -1.57
CA ALA A 644 -46.15 41.47 -0.64
C ALA A 644 -47.50 41.69 -1.33
N ALA A 645 -48.59 41.37 -0.59
CA ALA A 645 -50.02 41.51 -0.91
C ALA A 645 -50.63 40.32 -1.69
N THR A 646 -51.76 39.73 -1.27
CA THR A 646 -52.96 40.34 -0.68
C THR A 646 -53.64 39.41 0.33
N VAL A 647 -54.00 39.97 1.48
CA VAL A 647 -55.01 39.42 2.39
C VAL A 647 -56.37 39.44 1.67
N ALA A 648 -56.99 38.27 1.52
CA ALA A 648 -58.40 38.13 1.22
C ALA A 648 -59.04 37.33 2.34
N GLU A 649 -59.82 38.01 3.18
CA GLU A 649 -60.68 37.43 4.20
C GLU A 649 -61.79 36.60 3.54
N ALA A 650 -62.00 35.37 4.03
CA ALA A 650 -63.32 34.72 4.12
C ALA A 650 -63.25 33.46 5.01
N SER A 651 -63.55 33.67 6.29
CA SER A 651 -64.44 32.87 7.18
C SER A 651 -64.52 31.34 7.00
N VAL A 652 -64.21 30.57 8.06
CA VAL A 652 -65.19 29.72 8.79
C VAL A 652 -64.69 29.43 10.23
N GLU A 653 -65.51 29.92 11.17
CA GLU A 653 -65.85 29.51 12.54
C GLU A 653 -64.91 28.71 13.48
N VAL A 654 -64.85 29.29 14.68
CA VAL A 654 -64.30 28.86 15.96
C VAL A 654 -65.11 27.72 16.59
N THR A 655 -64.44 26.77 17.26
CA THR A 655 -64.77 26.17 18.59
C THR A 655 -63.69 25.12 18.91
N THR A 656 -63.04 24.99 20.07
CA THR A 656 -63.14 25.59 21.42
C THR A 656 -61.86 25.25 22.22
N ALA A 657 -61.39 26.23 23.02
CA ALA A 657 -60.70 26.16 24.33
C ALA A 657 -59.50 25.20 24.54
N ALA A 658 -58.25 25.66 24.72
CA ALA A 658 -57.66 26.33 25.92
C ALA A 658 -57.64 25.43 27.17
N ALA A 659 -56.61 25.31 28.01
CA ALA A 659 -55.24 25.80 28.11
C ALA A 659 -54.59 25.02 29.29
N ALA A 660 -53.27 24.89 29.37
CA ALA A 660 -52.53 25.00 30.64
C ALA A 660 -51.01 24.91 30.45
N THR A 661 -50.37 25.95 30.97
CA THR A 661 -48.95 26.23 31.22
C THR A 661 -48.25 25.20 32.11
N SER A 662 -46.96 24.92 31.85
CA SER A 662 -45.87 24.94 32.87
C SER A 662 -44.49 24.65 32.25
N ALA A 663 -43.48 25.37 32.72
CA ALA A 663 -42.05 25.12 32.50
C ALA A 663 -41.44 24.51 33.80
N PRO A 664 -40.12 24.26 33.86
CA PRO A 664 -39.45 23.01 33.49
C PRO A 664 -39.00 22.19 34.72
N ALA A 665 -38.90 20.87 34.60
CA ALA A 665 -38.35 20.00 35.64
C ALA A 665 -37.03 19.36 35.19
N GLN A 666 -36.00 19.57 36.01
CA GLN A 666 -34.67 18.97 35.95
C GLN A 666 -34.74 17.44 35.98
N VAL A 667 -33.89 16.78 35.19
CA VAL A 667 -33.68 15.31 35.27
C VAL A 667 -32.22 15.04 35.66
N PRO A 668 -31.97 14.18 36.66
CA PRO A 668 -30.63 13.97 37.22
C PRO A 668 -29.81 12.94 36.44
N VAL A 669 -28.50 13.11 36.47
CA VAL A 669 -27.47 12.14 36.06
C VAL A 669 -27.33 11.06 37.13
N PRO A 670 -27.18 9.77 36.76
CA PRO A 670 -26.46 8.83 37.58
C PRO A 670 -25.23 8.26 36.87
N ASP A 671 -24.15 8.18 37.64
CA ASP A 671 -22.84 7.67 37.27
C ASP A 671 -22.71 6.15 37.57
N ARG A 672 -21.85 5.51 36.77
CA ARG A 672 -21.28 4.14 36.71
C ARG A 672 -21.62 3.07 37.79
N GLN A 673 -21.84 1.82 37.33
CA GLN A 673 -20.90 0.68 37.53
C GLN A 673 -21.25 -0.63 36.77
N LEU A 674 -20.29 -1.10 35.96
CA LEU A 674 -19.84 -2.48 35.63
C LEU A 674 -20.71 -3.74 35.93
N ARG A 675 -21.02 -4.55 34.89
CA ARG A 675 -20.43 -5.89 34.59
C ARG A 675 -21.21 -6.74 33.54
N ARG A 676 -20.43 -7.30 32.59
CA ARG A 676 -20.47 -8.63 31.92
C ARG A 676 -21.69 -9.11 31.10
N ALA A 677 -21.43 -9.22 29.79
CA ALA A 677 -21.56 -10.38 28.90
C ALA A 677 -22.88 -11.20 28.84
N ALA A 678 -23.55 -11.14 27.69
CA ALA A 678 -24.16 -12.31 27.05
C ALA A 678 -24.30 -12.10 25.53
N SER A 679 -23.80 -13.12 24.82
CA SER A 679 -23.90 -13.46 23.41
C SER A 679 -25.27 -13.25 22.74
N LEU A 680 -25.25 -12.68 21.52
CA LEU A 680 -26.38 -12.69 20.59
C LEU A 680 -26.00 -13.49 19.33
N SER A 681 -26.72 -14.60 19.13
CA SER A 681 -26.69 -15.46 17.95
C SER A 681 -27.43 -14.78 16.78
N VAL A 682 -26.86 -14.88 15.58
CA VAL A 682 -27.47 -14.47 14.31
C VAL A 682 -28.06 -15.72 13.63
N PRO A 683 -29.29 -15.67 13.05
CA PRO A 683 -29.92 -16.83 12.43
C PRO A 683 -29.48 -17.05 10.97
N ALA A 684 -29.43 -18.33 10.58
CA ALA A 684 -29.15 -18.81 9.23
C ALA A 684 -30.34 -18.59 8.26
N PRO A 685 -30.11 -18.46 6.94
CA PRO A 685 -31.18 -18.35 5.97
C PRO A 685 -31.75 -19.72 5.55
N SER A 686 -33.06 -19.71 5.38
CA SER A 686 -33.97 -20.80 5.04
C SER A 686 -33.82 -21.31 3.59
N VAL A 687 -33.88 -22.63 3.47
CA VAL A 687 -34.11 -23.40 2.23
C VAL A 687 -35.59 -23.31 1.83
N GLY A 688 -35.86 -23.12 0.54
CA GLY A 688 -37.18 -23.31 -0.07
C GLY A 688 -37.05 -24.06 -1.41
N PRO A 689 -38.00 -24.96 -1.78
CA PRO A 689 -37.79 -25.94 -2.83
C PRO A 689 -38.61 -25.74 -4.13
N ASP A 690 -38.09 -26.41 -5.17
CA ASP A 690 -38.76 -27.14 -6.25
C ASP A 690 -39.44 -26.50 -7.49
N SER A 691 -39.13 -27.17 -8.60
CA SER A 691 -39.86 -27.36 -9.88
C SER A 691 -39.64 -26.29 -10.97
N SER A 692 -39.46 -26.58 -12.27
CA SER A 692 -39.64 -27.80 -13.07
C SER A 692 -38.92 -27.71 -14.45
N THR A 693 -38.50 -28.90 -14.93
CA THR A 693 -38.64 -29.43 -16.32
C THR A 693 -37.91 -28.86 -17.55
N ALA A 694 -37.21 -29.81 -18.20
CA ALA A 694 -37.16 -30.15 -19.64
C ALA A 694 -36.12 -29.45 -20.55
N ALA A 695 -35.14 -30.22 -21.03
CA ALA A 695 -35.16 -30.80 -22.38
C ALA A 695 -33.94 -31.71 -22.63
N ALA A 696 -34.17 -32.79 -23.36
CA ALA A 696 -33.26 -33.88 -23.68
C ALA A 696 -32.35 -33.58 -24.89
N GLY A 697 -31.25 -34.35 -25.01
CA GLY A 697 -30.45 -34.39 -26.24
C GLY A 697 -29.19 -35.25 -26.10
N ALA A 698 -29.34 -36.58 -26.21
CA ALA A 698 -28.25 -37.55 -26.30
C ALA A 698 -27.76 -37.72 -27.74
N ALA A 699 -26.44 -37.91 -27.96
CA ALA A 699 -25.88 -38.77 -29.04
C ALA A 699 -24.34 -38.93 -28.96
N ALA A 700 -23.92 -40.10 -28.47
CA ALA A 700 -22.90 -41.05 -28.96
C ALA A 700 -21.44 -40.67 -29.35
N PRO A 701 -20.49 -41.63 -29.17
CA PRO A 701 -19.04 -41.43 -29.32
C PRO A 701 -18.47 -42.00 -30.63
N GLY A 702 -17.31 -41.49 -31.08
CA GLY A 702 -16.63 -41.96 -32.28
C GLY A 702 -15.13 -41.71 -32.25
N SER A 703 -14.38 -42.79 -31.99
CA SER A 703 -12.92 -42.91 -32.07
C SER A 703 -12.34 -42.61 -33.45
N LEU A 704 -11.09 -42.14 -33.53
CA LEU A 704 -10.09 -42.66 -34.48
C LEU A 704 -8.64 -42.29 -34.09
N ARG A 705 -7.87 -43.34 -33.77
CA ARG A 705 -6.40 -43.43 -33.71
C ARG A 705 -5.72 -42.93 -34.98
N GLN A 706 -4.50 -42.38 -34.86
CA GLN A 706 -3.21 -42.93 -35.37
C GLN A 706 -2.07 -41.88 -35.24
N ARG A 707 -1.03 -42.15 -34.41
CA ARG A 707 0.34 -42.67 -34.74
C ARG A 707 1.39 -41.54 -34.79
N ALA A 708 2.39 -41.51 -33.87
CA ALA A 708 3.72 -42.16 -33.94
C ALA A 708 4.81 -41.07 -34.18
N LEU A 709 6.05 -41.04 -33.68
CA LEU A 709 6.97 -42.01 -33.06
C LEU A 709 8.24 -41.23 -32.56
N SER A 710 8.89 -41.73 -31.50
CA SER A 710 10.36 -41.75 -31.20
C SER A 710 11.18 -40.44 -31.20
N LEU A 711 12.09 -40.19 -30.25
CA LEU A 711 13.33 -40.95 -30.05
C LEU A 711 13.93 -40.72 -28.63
N ARG A 712 14.33 -41.84 -28.03
CA ARG A 712 15.35 -42.01 -26.98
C ARG A 712 16.69 -42.33 -27.68
N PRO A 713 17.87 -42.31 -27.02
CA PRO A 713 18.19 -42.94 -25.73
C PRO A 713 18.21 -42.01 -24.53
#